data_AF-A0A1J9PIP9-F1
#
_entry.id   AF-A0A1J9PIP9-F1
#
_cell.length_a   1.000
_cell.length_b   1.000
_cell.length_c   1.000
_cell.angle_alpha   90.00
_cell.angle_beta   90.00
_cell.angle_gamma   90.00
#
_symmetry.space_group_name_H-M   'P 1'
#
loop_
_entity.id
_entity.type
_entity.pdbx_description
1 polymer ?
#
loop_
_entity_poly.entity_id
_entity_poly.type
_entity_poly.pdbx_seq_one_letter_code
_entity_poly.pdbx_strand_id
1 'polypeptide(L)'
;MSVNTFTTQSPSFLEASSPPISFISYLFSLIQLPLDYITRFFSCLHNLRYINAASNRTSGGDIAPSEVTSVFCKSLGIPFIVTMTGCLLLFRALRSPREGKKQPQVLLGTQRTTPNSDGDSSDDTDLSVKDKDKALDVYGRSVSSRSAHLKRNGLDDMDPGLLKKHSANISYTTPIATYPSIRTFLYPHPHVEKIPTEPSPLPLLVFIHGLGGSLTQFHPLLTSLVNVAPCFGIDLPGCGLSSFSPTSWVAYSIEALATLLAVAIDQYRDKERGQKVVLIAHSLGCSLSALIASSESPVISSLREHVIGLIAICPAAGPPPETKVASFRRILYTPDLVFDLFRKWDRRGGPNSPSVSRFVGETADLETKNLQLRFNQQSKTSVWRRMAWGTLPTYNAQGEPVGGLPGKKIWAATYVPLLLIAGESDNVTKPEEVTKILEYFNSDQAKATESKFPESQLEGENFGARGKNINSNAQLSLAEGARKDVTDNVRSSNLTKPDDAPSRAKRGIKAYIFPAPASHAVLYDRHTCRTLSGLIQDFFPKHIDSRLSLGWQLQYLTTSGKWDVKNLEKWKAINPVSDVMGDTFVAMKTLREVDEKHTPIPFAQKWKGTIYAVIDISHESPVYDPAQLEKGGIQYHKLPTVSKIPPTIDEVRDFVSLVSRLEEEISAIHSPDGAPRPVLGVHCHYGFNRTGFFVASYLIEKKGFSVQGAIDEFERCRSPGIKHEHFIDTLFVRYCVGLQRASTL
;
A
#
# COMPACT_ATOMS: atom_id res chain seq x y z
N MET A 1 24.59 39.49 -52.37
CA MET A 1 25.82 38.92 -51.77
C MET A 1 25.38 37.87 -50.74
N SER A 2 25.91 36.64 -50.87
CA SER A 2 25.85 35.51 -49.92
C SER A 2 24.44 34.91 -49.68
N VAL A 3 23.94 33.98 -50.51
CA VAL A 3 24.24 32.52 -50.61
C VAL A 3 23.96 31.75 -49.31
N ASN A 4 22.74 31.20 -49.22
CA ASN A 4 22.36 30.12 -48.29
C ASN A 4 22.44 28.77 -49.04
N THR A 5 23.34 27.90 -48.59
CA THR A 5 23.54 26.55 -49.12
C THR A 5 22.59 25.56 -48.45
N PHE A 6 21.69 25.01 -49.25
CA PHE A 6 21.01 23.74 -48.99
C PHE A 6 21.96 22.58 -49.31
N THR A 7 22.18 21.67 -48.36
CA THR A 7 22.83 20.38 -48.60
C THR A 7 21.80 19.26 -48.47
N THR A 8 21.44 18.73 -49.63
CA THR A 8 20.81 17.41 -49.84
C THR A 8 21.80 16.29 -49.55
N GLN A 9 21.39 15.26 -48.79
CA GLN A 9 22.00 13.93 -48.84
C GLN A 9 20.93 12.86 -49.14
N SER A 10 21.40 11.89 -49.92
CA SER A 10 20.77 10.79 -50.65
C SER A 10 20.29 9.62 -49.78
N PRO A 11 19.52 8.66 -50.34
CA PRO A 11 18.71 7.71 -49.59
C PRO A 11 19.51 6.46 -49.21
N SER A 12 19.41 6.04 -47.94
CA SER A 12 19.98 4.79 -47.46
C SER A 12 18.87 3.83 -47.00
N PHE A 13 18.73 2.76 -47.78
CA PHE A 13 18.33 1.39 -47.41
C PHE A 13 17.19 1.16 -46.41
N LEU A 14 16.13 0.56 -46.95
CA LEU A 14 15.11 -0.24 -46.27
C LEU A 14 15.77 -1.30 -45.36
N GLU A 15 15.75 -1.08 -44.05
CA GLU A 15 15.91 -2.14 -43.05
C GLU A 15 14.53 -2.67 -42.65
N ALA A 16 14.38 -3.97 -42.81
CA ALA A 16 13.15 -4.71 -42.56
C ALA A 16 12.70 -4.59 -41.10
N SER A 17 11.41 -4.32 -40.96
CA SER A 17 10.64 -4.42 -39.71
C SER A 17 10.93 -5.73 -38.97
N SER A 18 11.59 -5.63 -37.83
CA SER A 18 11.76 -6.74 -36.89
C SER A 18 10.41 -7.00 -36.18
N PRO A 19 9.99 -8.25 -35.97
CA PRO A 19 8.69 -8.56 -35.38
C PRO A 19 8.64 -8.15 -33.90
N PRO A 20 7.45 -7.90 -33.33
CA PRO A 20 7.32 -7.46 -31.96
C PRO A 20 7.68 -8.61 -31.02
N ILE A 21 8.81 -8.48 -30.33
CA ILE A 21 9.25 -9.40 -29.26
C ILE A 21 8.37 -9.15 -28.03
N SER A 22 7.14 -9.62 -28.12
CA SER A 22 6.22 -9.78 -27.01
C SER A 22 6.32 -11.23 -26.49
N PHE A 23 5.84 -11.49 -25.28
CA PHE A 23 5.60 -12.83 -24.69
C PHE A 23 6.70 -13.48 -23.83
N ILE A 24 7.99 -13.19 -24.04
CA ILE A 24 9.09 -13.73 -23.20
C ILE A 24 9.22 -12.98 -21.86
N SER A 25 8.91 -11.67 -21.80
CA SER A 25 9.04 -10.84 -20.58
C SER A 25 8.10 -11.22 -19.42
N TYR A 26 7.04 -11.99 -19.68
CA TYR A 26 6.03 -12.37 -18.68
C TYR A 26 6.47 -13.56 -17.81
N LEU A 27 7.45 -14.34 -18.27
CA LEU A 27 8.06 -15.42 -17.49
C LEU A 27 9.25 -14.89 -16.68
N PHE A 28 9.89 -13.80 -17.16
CA PHE A 28 11.10 -13.25 -16.54
C PHE A 28 10.80 -12.51 -15.24
N SER A 29 9.62 -11.91 -15.12
CA SER A 29 9.18 -11.21 -13.92
C SER A 29 8.82 -12.12 -12.75
N LEU A 30 8.44 -13.37 -12.97
CA LEU A 30 8.17 -14.31 -11.88
C LEU A 30 9.36 -15.23 -11.57
N ILE A 31 10.32 -15.41 -12.50
CA ILE A 31 11.37 -16.44 -12.34
C ILE A 31 12.79 -16.07 -12.80
N GLN A 32 13.09 -15.22 -13.77
CA GLN A 32 14.23 -15.61 -14.63
C GLN A 32 15.63 -15.03 -14.37
N LEU A 33 16.52 -16.01 -14.22
CA LEU A 33 17.91 -16.10 -14.69
C LEU A 33 18.13 -15.56 -16.11
N PRO A 34 19.23 -14.81 -16.39
CA PRO A 34 19.67 -14.52 -17.75
C PRO A 34 20.28 -15.79 -18.38
N LEU A 35 19.84 -16.16 -19.59
CA LEU A 35 20.44 -17.26 -20.36
C LEU A 35 21.94 -16.98 -20.58
N ASP A 36 22.32 -15.72 -20.82
CA ASP A 36 23.72 -15.30 -20.96
C ASP A 36 24.57 -15.50 -19.69
N TYR A 37 23.96 -15.50 -18.51
CA TYR A 37 24.66 -15.73 -17.25
C TYR A 37 24.85 -17.22 -16.95
N ILE A 38 23.92 -18.08 -17.38
CA ILE A 38 24.08 -19.52 -17.31
C ILE A 38 25.16 -19.95 -18.31
N THR A 39 25.12 -19.44 -19.54
CA THR A 39 26.17 -19.69 -20.54
C THR A 39 27.51 -19.17 -20.05
N ARG A 40 27.60 -17.96 -19.46
CA ARG A 40 28.85 -17.44 -18.85
C ARG A 40 29.30 -18.20 -17.60
N PHE A 41 28.38 -18.68 -16.75
CA PHE A 41 28.70 -19.52 -15.61
C PHE A 41 29.32 -20.85 -16.07
N PHE A 42 28.81 -21.43 -17.15
CA PHE A 42 29.37 -22.64 -17.75
C PHE A 42 30.64 -22.38 -18.61
N SER A 43 30.79 -21.21 -19.23
CA SER A 43 32.01 -20.83 -19.96
C SER A 43 33.18 -20.47 -19.04
N CYS A 44 32.91 -19.87 -17.88
CA CYS A 44 33.93 -19.53 -16.89
C CYS A 44 34.50 -20.78 -16.18
N LEU A 45 33.69 -21.84 -16.05
CA LEU A 45 34.12 -23.16 -15.57
C LEU A 45 34.94 -23.95 -16.61
N HIS A 46 34.88 -23.60 -17.90
CA HIS A 46 35.65 -24.26 -18.96
C HIS A 46 37.08 -23.71 -19.09
N ASN A 47 37.32 -22.45 -18.70
CA ASN A 47 38.64 -21.80 -18.83
C ASN A 47 39.61 -22.05 -17.66
N LEU A 48 39.32 -22.99 -16.75
CA LEU A 48 40.16 -23.33 -15.60
C LEU A 48 40.81 -24.72 -15.70
N ARG A 49 40.93 -25.26 -16.91
CA ARG A 49 41.69 -26.49 -17.18
C ARG A 49 42.63 -26.31 -18.37
N TYR A 50 43.72 -25.59 -18.18
CA TYR A 50 44.92 -25.73 -19.02
C TYR A 50 46.17 -25.33 -18.23
N ILE A 51 46.62 -26.21 -17.34
CA ILE A 51 48.03 -26.27 -16.90
C ILE A 51 48.41 -27.76 -16.77
N ASN A 52 49.41 -28.16 -17.55
CA ASN A 52 50.24 -29.38 -17.52
C ASN A 52 49.58 -30.75 -17.79
N ALA A 53 49.86 -31.32 -18.97
CA ALA A 53 50.95 -32.29 -19.14
C ALA A 53 51.06 -32.73 -20.62
N ALA A 54 52.30 -32.80 -21.09
CA ALA A 54 52.69 -33.08 -22.47
C ALA A 54 52.84 -34.59 -22.78
N SER A 55 52.84 -34.89 -24.08
CA SER A 55 53.50 -36.02 -24.77
C SER A 55 52.76 -37.36 -24.87
N ASN A 56 52.14 -37.67 -26.02
CA ASN A 56 52.81 -38.41 -27.11
C ASN A 56 51.94 -38.54 -28.38
N ARG A 57 52.61 -38.59 -29.54
CA ARG A 57 52.11 -38.75 -30.93
C ARG A 57 51.37 -40.10 -31.11
N THR A 58 50.41 -40.33 -32.03
CA THR A 58 50.54 -40.32 -33.51
C THR A 58 49.18 -40.46 -34.24
N SER A 59 49.11 -39.79 -35.42
CA SER A 59 48.43 -40.13 -36.69
C SER A 59 46.94 -40.50 -36.80
N GLY A 60 46.19 -39.64 -37.51
CA GLY A 60 45.72 -39.94 -38.88
C GLY A 60 44.24 -40.30 -39.08
N GLY A 61 43.58 -39.56 -39.97
CA GLY A 61 42.53 -40.09 -40.85
C GLY A 61 41.15 -39.44 -40.77
N ASP A 62 40.86 -38.57 -41.74
CA ASP A 62 39.52 -38.13 -42.13
C ASP A 62 38.62 -39.31 -42.56
N ILE A 63 37.30 -39.19 -42.34
CA ILE A 63 36.20 -39.66 -43.22
C ILE A 63 34.87 -39.10 -42.67
N ALA A 64 34.06 -38.53 -43.56
CA ALA A 64 32.64 -38.21 -43.39
C ALA A 64 31.82 -39.02 -44.44
N PRO A 65 30.49 -38.87 -44.57
CA PRO A 65 29.40 -39.10 -43.60
C PRO A 65 28.35 -40.10 -44.18
N SER A 66 27.61 -40.83 -43.34
CA SER A 66 26.20 -41.24 -43.60
C SER A 66 25.63 -42.15 -42.50
N GLU A 67 24.40 -41.81 -42.09
CA GLU A 67 23.34 -42.70 -41.60
C GLU A 67 23.64 -43.71 -40.48
N VAL A 68 23.40 -43.28 -39.23
CA VAL A 68 22.67 -44.09 -38.24
C VAL A 68 21.69 -43.20 -37.48
N THR A 69 20.58 -42.88 -38.12
CA THR A 69 19.36 -42.34 -37.51
C THR A 69 18.55 -43.50 -36.92
N SER A 70 18.90 -43.94 -35.71
CA SER A 70 18.00 -44.71 -34.83
C SER A 70 18.75 -45.01 -33.53
N VAL A 71 18.08 -44.82 -32.38
CA VAL A 71 18.56 -45.14 -31.01
C VAL A 71 19.41 -44.07 -30.29
N PHE A 72 19.03 -42.78 -30.33
CA PHE A 72 19.53 -41.78 -29.36
C PHE A 72 18.46 -40.81 -28.85
N CYS A 73 17.30 -41.34 -28.44
CA CYS A 73 16.23 -40.54 -27.80
C CYS A 73 15.62 -41.17 -26.54
N LYS A 74 16.42 -41.91 -25.76
CA LYS A 74 16.03 -42.36 -24.41
C LYS A 74 17.22 -42.38 -23.45
N SER A 75 17.75 -41.21 -23.07
CA SER A 75 18.54 -41.03 -21.83
C SER A 75 19.03 -39.58 -21.71
N LEU A 76 18.17 -38.67 -21.25
CA LEU A 76 18.57 -37.37 -20.71
C LEU A 76 17.90 -37.17 -19.35
N GLY A 77 18.33 -37.99 -18.39
CA GLY A 77 17.90 -37.91 -16.99
C GLY A 77 19.02 -38.08 -15.96
N ILE A 78 20.28 -38.23 -16.40
CA ILE A 78 21.37 -38.68 -15.50
C ILE A 78 22.56 -37.70 -15.33
N PRO A 79 22.82 -36.64 -16.14
CA PRO A 79 24.00 -35.81 -15.86
C PRO A 79 23.79 -34.76 -14.74
N PHE A 80 22.56 -34.54 -14.27
CA PHE A 80 22.25 -33.52 -13.25
C PHE A 80 22.48 -34.01 -11.79
N ILE A 81 22.42 -35.32 -11.56
CA ILE A 81 22.52 -35.91 -10.20
C ILE A 81 23.99 -36.23 -9.86
N VAL A 82 24.82 -36.57 -10.85
CA VAL A 82 26.22 -36.98 -10.61
C VAL A 82 27.13 -35.76 -10.33
N THR A 83 26.86 -34.60 -10.92
CA THR A 83 27.65 -33.38 -10.71
C THR A 83 27.42 -32.72 -9.35
N MET A 84 26.21 -32.81 -8.78
CA MET A 84 25.90 -32.24 -7.46
C MET A 84 26.27 -33.15 -6.28
N THR A 85 26.36 -34.46 -6.50
CA THR A 85 26.83 -35.40 -5.47
C THR A 85 28.35 -35.32 -5.28
N GLY A 86 29.11 -35.00 -6.35
CA GLY A 86 30.56 -34.79 -6.29
C GLY A 86 31.00 -33.58 -5.47
N CYS A 87 30.19 -32.51 -5.42
CA CYS A 87 30.51 -31.31 -4.63
C CYS A 87 30.35 -31.54 -3.11
N LEU A 88 29.49 -32.47 -2.68
CA LEU A 88 29.31 -32.79 -1.25
C LEU A 88 30.49 -33.59 -0.67
N LEU A 89 31.19 -34.37 -1.49
CA LEU A 89 32.37 -35.14 -1.06
C LEU A 89 33.62 -34.25 -0.92
N LEU A 90 33.74 -33.20 -1.74
CA LEU A 90 34.83 -32.22 -1.62
C LEU A 90 34.74 -31.35 -0.36
N PHE A 91 33.52 -31.06 0.13
CA PHE A 91 33.33 -30.32 1.39
C PHE A 91 33.61 -31.13 2.66
N ARG A 92 33.67 -32.46 2.58
CA ARG A 92 34.08 -33.32 3.71
C ARG A 92 35.60 -33.50 3.83
N ALA A 93 36.36 -33.24 2.78
CA ALA A 93 37.83 -33.41 2.77
C ALA A 93 38.60 -32.15 3.25
N LEU A 94 37.94 -31.02 3.49
CA LEU A 94 38.58 -29.74 3.83
C LEU A 94 38.42 -29.30 5.30
N ARG A 95 38.12 -30.23 6.23
CA ARG A 95 38.21 -29.96 7.67
C ARG A 95 39.42 -30.68 8.28
N SER A 96 40.51 -29.94 8.46
CA SER A 96 41.61 -30.33 9.34
C SER A 96 41.35 -29.82 10.77
N PRO A 97 41.72 -30.57 11.83
CA PRO A 97 41.36 -30.27 13.21
C PRO A 97 42.42 -29.40 13.90
N ARG A 98 41.99 -28.44 14.74
CA ARG A 98 42.86 -27.86 15.77
C ARG A 98 42.11 -27.66 17.10
N GLU A 99 42.44 -28.58 17.99
CA GLU A 99 42.86 -28.44 19.40
C GLU A 99 42.17 -27.42 20.32
N GLY A 100 41.76 -27.98 21.47
CA GLY A 100 41.04 -27.29 22.52
C GLY A 100 41.91 -26.56 23.54
N LYS A 101 41.25 -25.67 24.27
CA LYS A 101 41.68 -25.21 25.59
C LYS A 101 40.52 -25.31 26.56
N LYS A 102 40.83 -25.93 27.69
CA LYS A 102 39.95 -26.34 28.79
C LYS A 102 39.40 -25.11 29.55
N GLN A 103 38.15 -25.19 29.99
CA GLN A 103 37.66 -24.48 31.18
C GLN A 103 37.18 -25.51 32.21
N PRO A 104 37.40 -25.29 33.52
CA PRO A 104 36.98 -26.21 34.55
C PRO A 104 35.53 -25.95 34.98
N GLN A 105 34.77 -27.02 35.19
CA GLN A 105 33.55 -27.01 35.99
C GLN A 105 33.93 -27.15 37.47
N VAL A 106 33.37 -26.29 38.33
CA VAL A 106 33.20 -26.56 39.76
C VAL A 106 31.77 -26.22 40.18
N LEU A 107 31.29 -27.09 41.06
CA LEU A 107 29.97 -27.36 41.60
C LEU A 107 29.34 -26.26 42.48
N LEU A 108 28.00 -26.34 42.51
CA LEU A 108 27.03 -26.12 43.60
C LEU A 108 27.05 -24.84 44.46
N GLY A 109 25.85 -24.27 44.59
CA GLY A 109 25.52 -23.33 45.67
C GLY A 109 24.02 -23.01 45.71
N THR A 110 23.23 -23.93 46.27
CA THR A 110 21.83 -23.72 46.66
C THR A 110 21.80 -22.80 47.88
N GLN A 111 21.11 -21.66 47.82
CA GLN A 111 20.66 -20.97 49.05
C GLN A 111 19.41 -20.12 48.83
N ARG A 112 18.43 -20.36 49.71
CA ARG A 112 17.22 -19.58 49.95
C ARG A 112 17.56 -18.22 50.57
N THR A 113 16.76 -17.20 50.28
CA THR A 113 16.39 -16.15 51.26
C THR A 113 15.02 -15.55 50.92
N THR A 114 14.32 -15.18 51.99
CA THR A 114 12.92 -14.79 52.17
C THR A 114 12.59 -13.34 51.76
N PRO A 115 11.29 -12.97 51.66
CA PRO A 115 10.85 -11.66 51.22
C PRO A 115 10.78 -10.66 52.38
N ASN A 116 11.05 -9.38 52.10
CA ASN A 116 10.66 -8.27 52.98
C ASN A 116 9.71 -7.32 52.23
N SER A 117 8.73 -6.89 53.02
CA SER A 117 7.56 -6.08 52.75
C SER A 117 7.84 -4.57 52.79
N ASP A 118 6.75 -3.82 52.63
CA ASP A 118 6.52 -2.39 52.89
C ASP A 118 6.57 -1.53 51.61
N GLY A 119 5.51 -0.83 51.19
CA GLY A 119 4.17 -0.64 51.73
C GLY A 119 3.51 0.56 51.06
N ASP A 120 2.26 0.36 50.61
CA ASP A 120 1.15 1.34 50.50
C ASP A 120 1.22 2.57 49.56
N SER A 121 0.13 3.11 48.98
CA SER A 121 -1.33 2.84 49.04
C SER A 121 -1.99 3.46 47.78
N SER A 122 -2.75 2.71 46.96
CA SER A 122 -4.22 2.63 46.87
C SER A 122 -4.99 3.91 46.53
N ASP A 123 -5.69 3.90 45.39
CA ASP A 123 -7.16 3.94 45.41
C ASP A 123 -7.71 3.43 44.05
N ASP A 124 -8.17 2.19 44.01
CA ASP A 124 -9.05 1.68 42.95
C ASP A 124 -10.11 0.81 43.64
N THR A 125 -11.35 1.26 43.56
CA THR A 125 -12.55 0.65 44.13
C THR A 125 -12.80 -0.75 43.56
N ASP A 126 -12.88 -1.69 44.49
CA ASP A 126 -13.12 -3.12 44.30
C ASP A 126 -14.57 -3.40 43.84
N LEU A 127 -14.73 -4.16 42.74
CA LEU A 127 -15.99 -4.79 42.36
C LEU A 127 -15.76 -6.31 42.24
N SER A 128 -16.64 -7.03 42.92
CA SER A 128 -16.55 -8.45 43.27
C SER A 128 -16.34 -9.43 42.10
N VAL A 129 -15.67 -10.54 42.41
CA VAL A 129 -15.18 -11.60 41.50
C VAL A 129 -16.27 -12.51 40.92
N LYS A 130 -17.55 -12.11 40.93
CA LYS A 130 -18.65 -12.93 40.37
C LYS A 130 -19.42 -12.33 39.18
N ASP A 131 -19.10 -11.11 38.74
CA ASP A 131 -19.73 -10.47 37.57
C ASP A 131 -18.81 -10.33 36.33
N LYS A 132 -17.60 -10.91 36.35
CA LYS A 132 -16.61 -10.77 35.25
C LYS A 132 -16.79 -11.73 34.06
N ASP A 133 -17.78 -12.63 34.08
CA ASP A 133 -17.96 -13.66 33.04
C ASP A 133 -18.97 -13.29 31.92
N LYS A 134 -19.37 -12.01 31.80
CA LYS A 134 -20.23 -11.52 30.71
C LYS A 134 -19.83 -10.16 30.16
N ALA A 135 -18.53 -9.87 30.05
CA ALA A 135 -18.10 -8.70 29.27
C ALA A 135 -18.36 -9.00 27.78
N LEU A 136 -19.34 -8.32 27.21
CA LEU A 136 -19.56 -8.23 25.77
C LEU A 136 -18.74 -7.04 25.25
N ASP A 137 -18.12 -7.16 24.07
CA ASP A 137 -17.51 -5.98 23.42
C ASP A 137 -18.60 -4.98 22.97
N VAL A 138 -18.18 -3.83 22.42
CA VAL A 138 -19.09 -2.77 21.96
C VAL A 138 -20.10 -3.25 20.90
N TYR A 139 -19.87 -4.41 20.29
CA TYR A 139 -20.77 -5.03 19.32
C TYR A 139 -21.56 -6.22 19.90
N GLY A 140 -21.65 -6.33 21.23
CA GLY A 140 -22.44 -7.38 21.87
C GLY A 140 -21.82 -8.77 21.76
N ARG A 141 -20.48 -8.90 21.64
CA ARG A 141 -19.81 -10.19 21.44
C ARG A 141 -19.09 -10.68 22.68
N SER A 142 -19.24 -11.97 22.99
CA SER A 142 -18.59 -12.62 24.14
C SER A 142 -17.07 -12.47 24.08
N VAL A 143 -16.47 -11.85 25.11
CA VAL A 143 -15.01 -11.73 25.29
C VAL A 143 -14.38 -13.06 25.77
N SER A 144 -14.96 -14.21 25.39
CA SER A 144 -14.47 -15.53 25.83
C SER A 144 -13.30 -16.09 25.02
N SER A 145 -12.74 -15.38 24.04
CA SER A 145 -11.40 -15.69 23.55
C SER A 145 -10.41 -14.67 24.11
N ARG A 146 -9.95 -14.94 25.34
CA ARG A 146 -8.67 -14.38 25.79
C ARG A 146 -7.68 -14.57 24.64
N SER A 147 -7.09 -13.48 24.17
CA SER A 147 -5.87 -13.47 23.37
C SER A 147 -4.94 -14.51 23.97
N ALA A 148 -4.85 -15.69 23.36
CA ALA A 148 -3.74 -16.59 23.61
C ALA A 148 -2.54 -15.79 23.13
N HIS A 149 -1.91 -15.06 24.05
CA HIS A 149 -0.79 -14.20 23.78
C HIS A 149 0.17 -15.01 22.93
N LEU A 150 0.38 -14.57 21.68
CA LEU A 150 1.18 -15.29 20.70
C LEU A 150 2.45 -15.78 21.40
N LYS A 151 2.76 -17.08 21.31
CA LYS A 151 4.04 -17.62 21.81
C LYS A 151 5.16 -16.93 21.03
N ARG A 152 5.68 -15.84 21.60
CA ARG A 152 6.72 -14.98 21.03
C ARG A 152 8.05 -15.37 21.65
N ASN A 153 8.67 -16.41 21.11
CA ASN A 153 10.03 -16.79 21.48
C ASN A 153 10.95 -16.45 20.32
N GLY A 154 11.74 -15.37 20.47
CA GLY A 154 12.82 -15.02 19.54
C GLY A 154 13.36 -13.60 19.75
N LEU A 155 14.66 -13.44 19.52
CA LEU A 155 15.38 -12.15 19.51
C LEU A 155 14.96 -11.21 18.34
N ASP A 156 14.03 -11.63 17.49
CA ASP A 156 13.58 -10.92 16.27
C ASP A 156 12.04 -10.73 16.20
N ASP A 157 11.37 -10.39 17.32
CA ASP A 157 9.94 -10.02 17.30
C ASP A 157 9.73 -8.61 16.73
N MET A 158 9.84 -8.52 15.40
CA MET A 158 9.89 -7.28 14.62
C MET A 158 8.51 -6.91 14.00
N ASP A 159 7.40 -7.44 14.53
CA ASP A 159 6.04 -7.13 14.08
C ASP A 159 5.60 -5.74 14.57
N PRO A 160 4.94 -4.90 13.74
CA PRO A 160 4.54 -3.57 14.15
C PRO A 160 3.60 -3.59 15.35
N GLY A 161 3.72 -2.57 16.22
CA GLY A 161 3.01 -2.53 17.51
C GLY A 161 1.49 -2.67 17.41
N LEU A 162 0.87 -2.14 16.34
CA LEU A 162 -0.55 -2.28 16.08
C LEU A 162 -0.96 -3.74 15.86
N LEU A 163 -0.30 -4.42 14.93
CA LEU A 163 -0.60 -5.82 14.64
C LEU A 163 -0.26 -6.72 15.82
N LYS A 164 0.83 -6.42 16.54
CA LYS A 164 1.25 -7.14 17.74
C LYS A 164 0.19 -7.11 18.85
N LYS A 165 -0.49 -5.98 19.05
CA LYS A 165 -1.51 -5.83 20.11
C LYS A 165 -2.86 -6.42 19.74
N HIS A 166 -3.19 -6.43 18.44
CA HIS A 166 -4.54 -6.70 17.95
C HIS A 166 -4.65 -7.95 17.06
N SER A 167 -3.67 -8.86 17.16
CA SER A 167 -3.71 -10.15 16.48
C SER A 167 -3.80 -11.33 17.45
N ALA A 168 -4.53 -12.36 17.07
CA ALA A 168 -4.56 -13.66 17.74
C ALA A 168 -4.54 -14.80 16.71
N ASN A 169 -4.11 -16.00 17.12
CA ASN A 169 -4.20 -17.18 16.26
C ASN A 169 -5.52 -17.89 16.49
N ILE A 170 -6.31 -18.02 15.44
CA ILE A 170 -7.67 -18.57 15.45
C ILE A 170 -7.73 -19.76 14.50
N SER A 171 -8.50 -20.79 14.85
CA SER A 171 -8.77 -21.91 13.95
C SER A 171 -10.02 -21.61 13.11
N TYR A 172 -9.94 -21.91 11.82
CA TYR A 172 -11.07 -21.81 10.90
C TYR A 172 -11.32 -23.15 10.24
N THR A 173 -12.59 -23.56 10.17
CA THR A 173 -13.01 -24.76 9.44
C THR A 173 -13.84 -24.33 8.25
N THR A 174 -13.45 -24.77 7.05
CA THR A 174 -14.20 -24.58 5.82
C THR A 174 -14.70 -25.92 5.30
N PRO A 175 -15.61 -25.95 4.32
CA PRO A 175 -16.00 -27.20 3.64
C PRO A 175 -14.84 -27.95 3.00
N ILE A 176 -13.71 -27.28 2.74
CA ILE A 176 -12.55 -27.85 2.04
C ILE A 176 -11.48 -28.35 3.04
N ALA A 177 -11.22 -27.58 4.09
CA ALA A 177 -10.12 -27.85 5.01
C ALA A 177 -10.30 -27.18 6.37
N THR A 178 -9.69 -27.77 7.40
CA THR A 178 -9.52 -27.12 8.71
C THR A 178 -8.14 -26.50 8.80
N TYR A 179 -8.08 -25.20 9.07
CA TYR A 179 -6.88 -24.43 9.29
C TYR A 179 -6.74 -24.20 10.80
N PRO A 180 -5.81 -24.89 11.48
CA PRO A 180 -5.79 -24.95 12.95
C PRO A 180 -5.30 -23.67 13.63
N SER A 181 -4.48 -22.86 12.94
CA SER A 181 -3.91 -21.64 13.53
C SER A 181 -3.61 -20.63 12.43
N ILE A 182 -4.51 -19.66 12.29
CA ILE A 182 -4.43 -18.53 11.37
C ILE A 182 -4.36 -17.23 12.17
N ARG A 183 -3.32 -16.43 11.94
CA ARG A 183 -3.21 -15.10 12.55
C ARG A 183 -4.35 -14.25 12.01
N THR A 184 -5.17 -13.79 12.93
CA THR A 184 -6.35 -12.96 12.71
C THR A 184 -6.15 -11.64 13.41
N PHE A 185 -6.18 -10.55 12.63
CA PHE A 185 -6.13 -9.19 13.10
C PHE A 185 -7.55 -8.63 13.17
N LEU A 186 -7.90 -8.04 14.31
CA LEU A 186 -9.15 -7.31 14.49
C LEU A 186 -8.88 -6.04 15.28
N TYR A 187 -9.22 -4.90 14.69
CA TYR A 187 -9.14 -3.61 15.33
C TYR A 187 -10.50 -2.93 15.28
N PRO A 188 -11.22 -2.82 16.41
CA PRO A 188 -12.48 -2.07 16.45
C PRO A 188 -12.21 -0.60 16.16
N HIS A 189 -13.17 0.10 15.56
CA HIS A 189 -13.04 1.53 15.38
C HIS A 189 -12.83 2.19 16.77
N PRO A 190 -11.82 3.06 16.97
CA PRO A 190 -11.50 3.63 18.29
C PRO A 190 -12.68 4.35 18.96
N HIS A 191 -13.65 4.78 18.17
CA HIS A 191 -14.80 5.55 18.61
C HIS A 191 -16.13 4.92 18.19
N VAL A 192 -16.16 3.59 18.05
CA VAL A 192 -17.38 2.85 17.68
C VAL A 192 -18.59 3.26 18.52
N GLU A 193 -18.43 3.43 19.84
CA GLU A 193 -19.52 3.77 20.78
C GLU A 193 -20.20 5.12 20.48
N LYS A 194 -19.49 6.00 19.78
CA LYS A 194 -19.92 7.39 19.54
C LYS A 194 -20.51 7.61 18.16
N ILE A 195 -20.36 6.62 17.28
CA ILE A 195 -20.80 6.72 15.89
C ILE A 195 -22.17 6.06 15.77
N PRO A 196 -23.14 6.68 15.07
CA PRO A 196 -24.43 6.05 14.82
C PRO A 196 -24.26 4.70 14.14
N THR A 197 -25.03 3.74 14.60
CA THR A 197 -24.96 2.37 14.11
C THR A 197 -26.27 1.89 13.47
N GLU A 198 -27.23 2.80 13.30
CA GLU A 198 -28.43 2.64 12.48
C GLU A 198 -28.21 3.32 11.10
N PRO A 199 -28.67 2.73 9.99
CA PRO A 199 -29.36 1.43 9.87
C PRO A 199 -28.41 0.22 9.95
N SER A 200 -27.10 0.44 9.92
CA SER A 200 -26.08 -0.61 10.12
C SER A 200 -24.83 -0.01 10.77
N PRO A 201 -23.96 -0.81 11.40
CA PRO A 201 -22.63 -0.37 11.82
C PRO A 201 -21.80 0.13 10.64
N LEU A 202 -20.70 0.85 10.94
CA LEU A 202 -19.70 1.20 9.93
C LEU A 202 -19.20 -0.05 9.19
N PRO A 203 -18.94 0.04 7.88
CA PRO A 203 -18.40 -1.08 7.10
C PRO A 203 -17.09 -1.61 7.71
N LEU A 204 -16.92 -2.94 7.68
CA LEU A 204 -15.67 -3.60 8.07
C LEU A 204 -14.67 -3.53 6.91
N LEU A 205 -13.51 -2.89 7.14
CA LEU A 205 -12.41 -2.86 6.17
C LEU A 205 -11.59 -4.14 6.29
N VAL A 206 -11.50 -4.92 5.22
CA VAL A 206 -10.85 -6.23 5.21
C VAL A 206 -9.57 -6.19 4.39
N PHE A 207 -8.43 -6.48 5.02
CA PHE A 207 -7.10 -6.43 4.40
C PHE A 207 -6.65 -7.83 3.96
N ILE A 208 -6.34 -7.98 2.67
CA ILE A 208 -6.02 -9.28 2.06
C ILE A 208 -4.70 -9.20 1.29
N HIS A 209 -3.67 -9.87 1.81
CA HIS A 209 -2.33 -9.81 1.24
C HIS A 209 -2.13 -10.76 0.06
N GLY A 210 -1.07 -10.51 -0.71
CA GLY A 210 -0.70 -11.28 -1.88
C GLY A 210 0.11 -12.55 -1.60
N LEU A 211 0.55 -13.19 -2.68
CA LEU A 211 1.37 -14.40 -2.66
C LEU A 211 2.70 -14.18 -1.93
N GLY A 212 2.98 -15.00 -0.92
CA GLY A 212 4.22 -14.88 -0.12
C GLY A 212 4.27 -13.63 0.78
N GLY A 213 3.17 -12.89 0.88
CA GLY A 213 3.02 -11.70 1.70
C GLY A 213 2.58 -11.97 3.14
N SER A 214 2.20 -10.90 3.83
CA SER A 214 1.55 -10.95 5.15
C SER A 214 0.82 -9.63 5.43
N LEU A 215 -0.02 -9.59 6.46
CA LEU A 215 -0.68 -8.38 6.96
C LEU A 215 0.30 -7.26 7.32
N THR A 216 1.55 -7.59 7.66
CA THR A 216 2.60 -6.60 7.96
C THR A 216 2.85 -5.66 6.78
N GLN A 217 2.62 -6.09 5.54
CA GLN A 217 2.73 -5.22 4.37
C GLN A 217 1.73 -4.06 4.42
N PHE A 218 0.54 -4.27 5.00
CA PHE A 218 -0.48 -3.23 5.13
C PHE A 218 -0.23 -2.27 6.28
N HIS A 219 0.82 -2.45 7.08
CA HIS A 219 1.04 -1.62 8.27
C HIS A 219 0.98 -0.11 8.00
N PRO A 220 1.65 0.45 6.96
CA PRO A 220 1.59 1.87 6.67
C PRO A 220 0.19 2.39 6.30
N LEU A 221 -0.66 1.55 5.69
CA LEU A 221 -2.05 1.88 5.40
C LEU A 221 -2.94 1.72 6.64
N LEU A 222 -2.72 0.66 7.42
CA LEU A 222 -3.48 0.36 8.63
C LEU A 222 -3.38 1.50 9.65
N THR A 223 -2.20 2.11 9.83
CA THR A 223 -2.04 3.24 10.77
C THR A 223 -2.94 4.43 10.44
N SER A 224 -3.34 4.59 9.18
CA SER A 224 -4.31 5.60 8.74
C SER A 224 -5.74 5.08 8.83
N LEU A 225 -6.01 3.90 8.26
CA LEU A 225 -7.37 3.40 8.04
C LEU A 225 -8.07 2.89 9.30
N VAL A 226 -7.34 2.52 10.36
CA VAL A 226 -7.95 2.16 11.65
C VAL A 226 -8.72 3.31 12.31
N ASN A 227 -8.45 4.56 11.91
CA ASN A 227 -9.18 5.74 12.38
C ASN A 227 -10.40 6.06 11.49
N VAL A 228 -10.65 5.25 10.44
CA VAL A 228 -11.74 5.46 9.48
C VAL A 228 -12.86 4.45 9.70
N ALA A 229 -12.52 3.20 9.97
CA ALA A 229 -13.50 2.13 10.18
C ALA A 229 -12.89 0.97 10.97
N PRO A 230 -13.72 0.03 11.48
CA PRO A 230 -13.18 -1.21 12.04
C PRO A 230 -12.41 -1.97 10.96
N CYS A 231 -11.25 -2.51 11.33
CA CYS A 231 -10.34 -3.20 10.42
C CYS A 231 -10.20 -4.68 10.79
N PHE A 232 -10.17 -5.53 9.78
CA PHE A 232 -10.01 -6.97 9.90
C PHE A 232 -9.02 -7.49 8.86
N GLY A 233 -8.30 -8.56 9.16
CA GLY A 233 -7.49 -9.25 8.18
C GLY A 233 -6.95 -10.56 8.72
N ILE A 234 -6.53 -11.46 7.83
CA ILE A 234 -5.84 -12.69 8.22
C ILE A 234 -4.52 -12.81 7.45
N ASP A 235 -3.51 -13.42 8.08
CA ASP A 235 -2.39 -13.98 7.32
C ASP A 235 -2.87 -15.29 6.69
N LEU A 236 -2.75 -15.45 5.37
CA LEU A 236 -3.10 -16.68 4.67
C LEU A 236 -2.32 -17.88 5.26
N PRO A 237 -2.81 -19.12 5.12
CA PRO A 237 -2.20 -20.29 5.75
C PRO A 237 -0.70 -20.40 5.42
N GLY A 238 0.14 -20.53 6.44
CA GLY A 238 1.61 -20.61 6.31
C GLY A 238 2.34 -19.29 6.01
N CYS A 239 1.63 -18.20 5.71
CA CYS A 239 2.15 -16.85 5.56
C CYS A 239 2.26 -16.14 6.91
N GLY A 240 3.15 -15.14 7.01
CA GLY A 240 3.35 -14.34 8.23
C GLY A 240 3.47 -15.20 9.50
N LEU A 241 2.57 -14.98 10.46
CA LEU A 241 2.53 -15.75 11.72
C LEU A 241 1.52 -16.92 11.70
N SER A 242 0.83 -17.14 10.58
CA SER A 242 -0.07 -18.29 10.40
C SER A 242 0.72 -19.60 10.28
N SER A 243 0.16 -20.66 10.86
CA SER A 243 0.72 -22.01 10.77
C SER A 243 0.62 -22.55 9.35
N PHE A 244 1.61 -23.34 8.93
CA PHE A 244 1.56 -24.06 7.65
C PHE A 244 0.81 -25.38 7.85
N SER A 245 -0.51 -25.31 7.98
CA SER A 245 -1.39 -26.46 8.12
C SER A 245 -2.81 -26.11 7.65
N PRO A 246 -3.52 -27.03 6.93
CA PRO A 246 -3.05 -28.34 6.49
C PRO A 246 -2.04 -28.22 5.35
N THR A 247 -1.31 -29.28 5.03
CA THR A 247 -0.25 -29.25 4.00
C THR A 247 -0.70 -29.76 2.63
N SER A 248 -1.99 -30.09 2.47
CA SER A 248 -2.58 -30.55 1.22
C SER A 248 -2.61 -29.43 0.18
N TRP A 249 -2.33 -29.73 -1.08
CA TRP A 249 -2.29 -28.72 -2.14
C TRP A 249 -3.66 -28.07 -2.39
N VAL A 250 -4.74 -28.86 -2.26
CA VAL A 250 -6.13 -28.39 -2.44
C VAL A 250 -6.48 -27.26 -1.46
N ALA A 251 -5.96 -27.31 -0.23
CA ALA A 251 -6.19 -26.28 0.78
C ALA A 251 -5.55 -24.90 0.45
N TYR A 252 -4.72 -24.84 -0.60
CA TYR A 252 -4.09 -23.62 -1.12
C TYR A 252 -4.57 -23.25 -2.53
N SER A 253 -5.61 -23.92 -3.04
CA SER A 253 -6.31 -23.45 -4.23
C SER A 253 -6.93 -22.07 -3.99
N ILE A 254 -7.14 -21.31 -5.06
CA ILE A 254 -7.66 -19.94 -4.97
C ILE A 254 -9.08 -19.98 -4.36
N GLU A 255 -9.87 -20.98 -4.72
CA GLU A 255 -11.20 -21.24 -4.21
C GLU A 255 -11.18 -21.58 -2.71
N ALA A 256 -10.23 -22.42 -2.26
CA ALA A 256 -10.08 -22.73 -0.85
C ALA A 256 -9.67 -21.51 -0.02
N LEU A 257 -8.73 -20.70 -0.53
CA LEU A 257 -8.28 -19.48 0.15
C LEU A 257 -9.37 -18.41 0.17
N ALA A 258 -10.13 -18.24 -0.91
CA ALA A 258 -11.28 -17.34 -0.97
C ALA A 258 -12.40 -17.79 -0.03
N THR A 259 -12.65 -19.11 0.06
CA THR A 259 -13.63 -19.69 1.00
C THR A 259 -13.19 -19.47 2.45
N LEU A 260 -11.91 -19.68 2.76
CA LEU A 260 -11.34 -19.39 4.09
C LEU A 260 -11.54 -17.92 4.46
N LEU A 261 -11.18 -17.00 3.56
CA LEU A 261 -11.39 -15.57 3.77
C LEU A 261 -12.85 -15.26 4.00
N ALA A 262 -13.75 -15.80 3.18
CA ALA A 262 -15.18 -15.59 3.31
C ALA A 262 -15.70 -16.07 4.68
N VAL A 263 -15.34 -17.28 5.13
CA VAL A 263 -15.72 -17.81 6.46
C VAL A 263 -15.16 -16.94 7.58
N ALA A 264 -13.90 -16.54 7.49
CA ALA A 264 -13.25 -15.72 8.51
C ALA A 264 -13.91 -14.33 8.61
N ILE A 265 -14.16 -13.65 7.49
CA ILE A 265 -14.85 -12.35 7.50
C ILE A 265 -16.28 -12.52 8.01
N ASP A 266 -16.96 -13.58 7.58
CA ASP A 266 -18.34 -13.85 7.94
C ASP A 266 -18.49 -14.04 9.47
N GLN A 267 -17.53 -14.70 10.11
CA GLN A 267 -17.47 -14.89 11.56
C GLN A 267 -17.27 -13.58 12.36
N TYR A 268 -16.61 -12.56 11.79
CA TYR A 268 -16.23 -11.35 12.52
C TYR A 268 -17.06 -10.11 12.21
N ARG A 269 -17.77 -10.05 11.07
CA ARG A 269 -18.74 -8.96 10.83
C ARG A 269 -19.93 -9.10 11.80
N ASP A 270 -20.51 -7.98 12.17
CA ASP A 270 -21.75 -7.93 12.93
C ASP A 270 -22.94 -8.30 12.03
N LYS A 271 -23.33 -9.59 12.06
CA LYS A 271 -24.39 -10.17 11.23
C LYS A 271 -25.77 -9.66 11.63
N GLU A 272 -26.01 -9.56 12.93
CA GLU A 272 -27.32 -9.18 13.49
C GLU A 272 -27.73 -7.80 13.00
N ARG A 273 -26.74 -6.91 12.87
CA ARG A 273 -26.94 -5.52 12.45
C ARG A 273 -26.58 -5.28 10.99
N GLY A 274 -26.43 -6.35 10.21
CA GLY A 274 -26.22 -6.30 8.77
C GLY A 274 -24.95 -5.58 8.32
N GLN A 275 -23.87 -5.62 9.13
CA GLN A 275 -22.63 -4.89 8.85
C GLN A 275 -22.07 -5.23 7.46
N LYS A 276 -21.80 -4.17 6.70
CA LYS A 276 -21.25 -4.26 5.35
C LYS A 276 -19.73 -4.41 5.36
N VAL A 277 -19.16 -4.81 4.23
CA VAL A 277 -17.74 -5.14 4.09
C VAL A 277 -17.12 -4.43 2.89
N VAL A 278 -15.91 -3.91 3.08
CA VAL A 278 -15.07 -3.36 2.01
C VAL A 278 -13.79 -4.18 1.94
N LEU A 279 -13.50 -4.74 0.77
CA LEU A 279 -12.30 -5.56 0.55
C LEU A 279 -11.16 -4.67 0.07
N ILE A 280 -10.02 -4.69 0.77
CA ILE A 280 -8.79 -3.97 0.43
C ILE A 280 -7.70 -5.01 0.23
N ALA A 281 -7.26 -5.17 -1.02
CA ALA A 281 -6.47 -6.31 -1.40
C ALA A 281 -5.24 -5.93 -2.22
N HIS A 282 -4.19 -6.73 -2.11
CA HIS A 282 -2.94 -6.54 -2.84
C HIS A 282 -2.56 -7.79 -3.63
N SER A 283 -2.13 -7.62 -4.88
CA SER A 283 -1.59 -8.70 -5.72
C SER A 283 -2.56 -9.89 -5.82
N LEU A 284 -2.13 -11.11 -5.47
CA LEU A 284 -3.00 -12.29 -5.39
C LEU A 284 -4.27 -12.08 -4.55
N GLY A 285 -4.19 -11.25 -3.50
CA GLY A 285 -5.35 -10.90 -2.68
C GLY A 285 -6.46 -10.26 -3.50
N CYS A 286 -6.14 -9.50 -4.56
CA CYS A 286 -7.13 -8.90 -5.46
C CYS A 286 -7.96 -9.96 -6.17
N SER A 287 -7.32 -11.04 -6.60
CA SER A 287 -7.98 -12.18 -7.22
C SER A 287 -8.90 -12.92 -6.26
N LEU A 288 -8.46 -13.13 -5.02
CA LEU A 288 -9.30 -13.74 -3.97
C LEU A 288 -10.53 -12.85 -3.69
N SER A 289 -10.33 -11.54 -3.57
CA SER A 289 -11.42 -10.59 -3.34
C SER A 289 -12.39 -10.50 -4.51
N ALA A 290 -11.90 -10.55 -5.75
CA ALA A 290 -12.76 -10.59 -6.94
C ALA A 290 -13.65 -11.86 -6.95
N LEU A 291 -13.13 -13.01 -6.54
CA LEU A 291 -13.92 -14.23 -6.38
C LEU A 291 -14.95 -14.11 -5.26
N ILE A 292 -14.67 -13.40 -4.17
CA ILE A 292 -15.65 -13.20 -3.10
C ILE A 292 -16.78 -12.26 -3.57
N ALA A 293 -16.43 -11.19 -4.30
CA ALA A 293 -17.35 -10.13 -4.69
C ALA A 293 -18.17 -10.41 -5.96
N SER A 294 -17.69 -11.27 -6.86
CA SER A 294 -18.30 -11.50 -8.17
C SER A 294 -19.54 -12.40 -8.12
N SER A 295 -20.59 -12.06 -8.87
CA SER A 295 -21.81 -12.88 -8.97
C SER A 295 -21.57 -14.22 -9.68
N GLU A 296 -20.62 -14.27 -10.60
CA GLU A 296 -20.26 -15.45 -11.40
C GLU A 296 -19.23 -16.36 -10.70
N SER A 297 -18.89 -16.05 -9.44
CA SER A 297 -17.88 -16.82 -8.71
C SER A 297 -18.38 -18.21 -8.34
N PRO A 298 -17.52 -19.25 -8.51
CA PRO A 298 -17.82 -20.60 -8.04
C PRO A 298 -17.80 -20.71 -6.51
N VAL A 299 -17.26 -19.71 -5.80
CA VAL A 299 -17.25 -19.65 -4.34
C VAL A 299 -18.62 -19.17 -3.88
N ILE A 300 -19.43 -20.11 -3.38
CA ILE A 300 -20.73 -19.82 -2.78
C ILE A 300 -20.48 -19.25 -1.38
N SER A 301 -20.83 -17.97 -1.19
CA SER A 301 -20.76 -17.32 0.11
C SER A 301 -21.85 -16.28 0.24
N SER A 302 -22.59 -16.34 1.35
CA SER A 302 -23.56 -15.31 1.75
C SER A 302 -22.89 -13.95 1.97
N LEU A 303 -21.57 -13.93 2.21
CA LEU A 303 -20.80 -12.70 2.39
C LEU A 303 -20.91 -11.76 1.19
N ARG A 304 -21.10 -12.29 -0.03
CA ARG A 304 -21.17 -11.51 -1.28
C ARG A 304 -22.18 -10.37 -1.20
N GLU A 305 -23.35 -10.61 -0.60
CA GLU A 305 -24.43 -9.63 -0.45
C GLU A 305 -24.09 -8.48 0.52
N HIS A 306 -23.05 -8.67 1.33
CA HIS A 306 -22.55 -7.67 2.26
C HIS A 306 -21.32 -6.93 1.75
N VAL A 307 -20.70 -7.36 0.64
CA VAL A 307 -19.59 -6.65 0.03
C VAL A 307 -20.12 -5.43 -0.72
N ILE A 308 -19.66 -4.24 -0.33
CA ILE A 308 -20.11 -2.96 -0.91
C ILE A 308 -19.00 -2.20 -1.64
N GLY A 309 -17.78 -2.75 -1.68
CA GLY A 309 -16.66 -2.14 -2.39
C GLY A 309 -15.42 -3.02 -2.43
N LEU A 310 -14.61 -2.81 -3.48
CA LEU A 310 -13.32 -3.48 -3.69
C LEU A 310 -12.23 -2.47 -4.05
N ILE A 311 -11.16 -2.46 -3.26
CA ILE A 311 -9.91 -1.76 -3.55
C ILE A 311 -8.87 -2.82 -3.95
N ALA A 312 -8.47 -2.81 -5.21
CA ALA A 312 -7.55 -3.77 -5.79
C ALA A 312 -6.21 -3.10 -6.15
N ILE A 313 -5.18 -3.40 -5.35
CA ILE A 313 -3.84 -2.83 -5.47
C ILE A 313 -2.94 -3.84 -6.19
N CYS A 314 -2.36 -3.44 -7.32
CA CYS A 314 -1.53 -4.29 -8.18
C CYS A 314 -2.24 -5.60 -8.59
N PRO A 315 -3.47 -5.57 -9.16
CA PRO A 315 -4.22 -6.78 -9.51
C PRO A 315 -3.66 -7.50 -10.73
N ALA A 316 -3.93 -8.82 -10.83
CA ALA A 316 -3.77 -9.58 -12.07
C ALA A 316 -5.14 -9.69 -12.79
N ALA A 317 -5.14 -9.49 -14.10
CA ALA A 317 -6.36 -9.47 -14.92
C ALA A 317 -6.90 -10.86 -15.20
N GLY A 318 -6.04 -11.87 -15.25
CA GLY A 318 -6.46 -13.20 -15.62
C GLY A 318 -5.42 -14.29 -15.43
N PRO A 319 -5.82 -15.54 -15.68
CA PRO A 319 -4.93 -16.68 -15.58
C PRO A 319 -3.86 -16.67 -16.68
N PRO A 320 -2.68 -17.27 -16.43
CA PRO A 320 -1.63 -17.37 -17.43
C PRO A 320 -2.04 -18.30 -18.59
N PRO A 321 -1.60 -18.05 -19.83
CA PRO A 321 -1.94 -18.87 -21.01
C PRO A 321 -1.54 -20.34 -20.87
N GLU A 322 -2.27 -21.23 -21.56
CA GLU A 322 -2.07 -22.70 -21.53
C GLU A 322 -0.62 -23.13 -21.78
N THR A 323 0.03 -22.54 -22.81
CA THR A 323 1.42 -22.83 -23.16
C THR A 323 2.41 -22.55 -22.02
N LYS A 324 2.07 -21.64 -21.10
CA LYS A 324 2.90 -21.30 -19.94
C LYS A 324 2.58 -22.15 -18.72
N VAL A 325 1.33 -22.60 -18.57
CA VAL A 325 0.89 -23.39 -17.41
C VAL A 325 1.68 -24.68 -17.27
N ALA A 326 1.93 -25.41 -18.37
CA ALA A 326 2.71 -26.66 -18.32
C ALA A 326 4.13 -26.43 -17.79
N SER A 327 4.79 -25.37 -18.26
CA SER A 327 6.13 -24.96 -17.80
C SER A 327 6.13 -24.56 -16.33
N PHE A 328 5.12 -23.80 -15.89
CA PHE A 328 4.97 -23.40 -14.49
C PHE A 328 4.75 -24.60 -13.57
N ARG A 329 3.87 -25.53 -13.95
CA ARG A 329 3.66 -26.76 -13.17
C ARG A 329 4.97 -27.54 -13.03
N ARG A 330 5.75 -27.68 -14.09
CA ARG A 330 7.05 -28.37 -14.06
C ARG A 330 8.02 -27.71 -13.08
N ILE A 331 8.11 -26.38 -13.07
CA ILE A 331 8.98 -25.65 -12.12
C ILE A 331 8.46 -25.82 -10.69
N LEU A 332 7.15 -25.69 -10.48
CA LEU A 332 6.52 -25.82 -9.17
C LEU A 332 6.58 -27.25 -8.62
N TYR A 333 6.87 -28.28 -9.42
CA TYR A 333 7.14 -29.64 -8.95
C TYR A 333 8.56 -29.85 -8.41
N THR A 334 9.49 -28.91 -8.63
CA THR A 334 10.88 -28.99 -8.15
C THR A 334 10.94 -29.20 -6.64
N PRO A 335 11.76 -30.14 -6.11
CA PRO A 335 11.89 -30.38 -4.67
C PRO A 335 12.26 -29.11 -3.89
N ASP A 336 11.74 -28.96 -2.66
CA ASP A 336 11.92 -27.77 -1.83
C ASP A 336 13.40 -27.41 -1.64
N LEU A 337 14.27 -28.40 -1.42
CA LEU A 337 15.71 -28.19 -1.25
C LEU A 337 16.34 -27.46 -2.45
N VAL A 338 15.99 -27.88 -3.67
CA VAL A 338 16.54 -27.28 -4.91
C VAL A 338 15.99 -25.88 -5.10
N PHE A 339 14.69 -25.69 -4.83
CA PHE A 339 14.06 -24.38 -4.94
C PHE A 339 14.60 -23.40 -3.89
N ASP A 340 14.89 -23.86 -2.68
CA ASP A 340 15.51 -23.05 -1.62
C ASP A 340 16.93 -22.64 -1.96
N LEU A 341 17.72 -23.50 -2.61
CA LEU A 341 19.04 -23.14 -3.14
C LEU A 341 18.93 -22.02 -4.18
N PHE A 342 17.97 -22.15 -5.11
CA PHE A 342 17.68 -21.09 -6.09
C PHE A 342 17.26 -19.78 -5.40
N ARG A 343 16.33 -19.83 -4.43
CA ARG A 343 15.90 -18.63 -3.70
C ARG A 343 17.03 -17.99 -2.89
N LYS A 344 17.99 -18.78 -2.38
CA LYS A 344 19.19 -18.25 -1.71
C LYS A 344 20.10 -17.54 -2.71
N TRP A 345 20.24 -18.10 -3.92
CA TRP A 345 20.98 -17.48 -5.01
C TRP A 345 20.30 -16.18 -5.49
N ASP A 346 18.98 -16.16 -5.70
CA ASP A 346 18.19 -14.98 -6.13
C ASP A 346 18.27 -13.82 -5.11
N ARG A 347 18.50 -14.14 -3.83
CA ARG A 347 18.66 -13.19 -2.72
C ARG A 347 20.09 -12.66 -2.53
N ARG A 348 21.07 -13.10 -3.33
CA ARG A 348 22.44 -12.58 -3.25
C ARG A 348 22.45 -11.09 -3.60
N GLY A 349 23.14 -10.29 -2.79
CA GLY A 349 23.12 -8.83 -2.88
C GLY A 349 22.19 -8.14 -1.87
N GLY A 350 21.44 -8.92 -1.08
CA GLY A 350 20.62 -8.39 0.02
C GLY A 350 19.59 -7.38 -0.49
N PRO A 351 19.57 -6.13 0.01
CA PRO A 351 18.62 -5.10 -0.44
C PRO A 351 18.74 -4.75 -1.94
N ASN A 352 19.91 -5.00 -2.55
CA ASN A 352 20.15 -4.77 -3.97
C ASN A 352 20.07 -6.07 -4.80
N SER A 353 19.53 -7.15 -4.22
CA SER A 353 19.39 -8.42 -4.94
C SER A 353 18.30 -8.35 -6.02
N PRO A 354 18.39 -9.16 -7.08
CA PRO A 354 17.33 -9.30 -8.08
C PRO A 354 15.96 -9.64 -7.46
N SER A 355 15.96 -10.44 -6.39
CA SER A 355 14.75 -10.81 -5.66
C SER A 355 14.00 -9.61 -5.07
N VAL A 356 14.72 -8.52 -4.77
CA VAL A 356 14.18 -7.29 -4.19
C VAL A 356 13.86 -6.28 -5.29
N SER A 357 14.82 -6.00 -6.18
CA SER A 357 14.67 -4.99 -7.24
C SER A 357 13.50 -5.28 -8.18
N ARG A 358 13.16 -6.57 -8.39
CA ARG A 358 11.94 -6.98 -9.11
C ARG A 358 10.65 -6.34 -8.55
N PHE A 359 10.54 -6.24 -7.23
CA PHE A 359 9.30 -5.79 -6.58
C PHE A 359 9.29 -4.30 -6.32
N VAL A 360 10.42 -3.75 -5.86
CA VAL A 360 10.51 -2.35 -5.41
C VAL A 360 11.10 -1.42 -6.47
N GLY A 361 11.82 -1.94 -7.47
CA GLY A 361 12.61 -1.17 -8.43
C GLY A 361 14.05 -0.93 -7.97
N GLU A 362 14.95 -0.64 -8.91
CA GLU A 362 16.38 -0.40 -8.58
C GLU A 362 16.60 0.93 -7.85
N THR A 363 15.77 1.93 -8.12
CA THR A 363 15.84 3.28 -7.57
C THR A 363 15.14 3.43 -6.22
N ALA A 364 14.50 2.38 -5.71
CA ALA A 364 13.84 2.42 -4.41
C ALA A 364 14.82 2.71 -3.26
N ASP A 365 14.31 3.40 -2.24
CA ASP A 365 15.06 3.71 -1.03
C ASP A 365 15.46 2.43 -0.26
N LEU A 366 16.49 2.56 0.56
CA LEU A 366 17.07 1.43 1.27
C LEU A 366 16.08 0.78 2.25
N GLU A 367 15.17 1.54 2.84
CA GLU A 367 14.21 1.00 3.81
C GLU A 367 13.13 0.17 3.12
N THR A 368 12.56 0.67 2.02
CA THR A 368 11.62 -0.10 1.19
C THR A 368 12.27 -1.39 0.67
N LYS A 369 13.54 -1.33 0.24
CA LYS A 369 14.32 -2.52 -0.14
C LYS A 369 14.51 -3.50 1.02
N ASN A 370 14.82 -3.01 2.23
CA ASN A 370 14.96 -3.84 3.43
C ASN A 370 13.63 -4.52 3.82
N LEU A 371 12.50 -3.80 3.72
CA LEU A 371 11.17 -4.36 3.95
C LEU A 371 10.87 -5.50 2.98
N GLN A 372 11.10 -5.29 1.68
CA GLN A 372 10.89 -6.35 0.68
C GLN A 372 11.83 -7.54 0.88
N LEU A 373 13.10 -7.31 1.21
CA LEU A 373 14.04 -8.39 1.54
C LEU A 373 13.53 -9.24 2.69
N ARG A 374 12.98 -8.60 3.71
CA ARG A 374 12.38 -9.28 4.86
C ARG A 374 11.17 -10.11 4.47
N PHE A 375 10.26 -9.58 3.66
CA PHE A 375 9.11 -10.36 3.16
C PHE A 375 9.58 -11.57 2.34
N ASN A 376 10.62 -11.40 1.52
CA ASN A 376 11.22 -12.50 0.75
C ASN A 376 11.80 -13.61 1.65
N GLN A 377 12.39 -13.24 2.80
CA GLN A 377 12.94 -14.18 3.78
C GLN A 377 11.87 -14.91 4.59
N GLN A 378 10.76 -14.24 4.90
CA GLN A 378 9.63 -14.82 5.65
C GLN A 378 8.80 -15.80 4.81
N SER A 379 8.78 -15.61 3.49
CA SER A 379 8.03 -16.47 2.57
C SER A 379 8.62 -17.89 2.50
N LYS A 380 7.88 -18.86 3.05
CA LYS A 380 8.25 -20.29 3.04
C LYS A 380 8.01 -20.91 1.66
N THR A 381 9.01 -21.63 1.13
CA THR A 381 8.95 -22.24 -0.20
C THR A 381 7.80 -23.23 -0.37
N SER A 382 7.58 -24.10 0.61
CA SER A 382 6.49 -25.09 0.57
C SER A 382 5.10 -24.45 0.49
N VAL A 383 4.89 -23.32 1.19
CA VAL A 383 3.66 -22.53 1.17
C VAL A 383 3.52 -21.82 -0.18
N TRP A 384 4.56 -21.07 -0.56
CA TRP A 384 4.58 -20.28 -1.78
C TRP A 384 4.27 -21.15 -3.01
N ARG A 385 4.91 -22.33 -3.12
CA ARG A 385 4.69 -23.27 -4.22
C ARG A 385 3.24 -23.76 -4.31
N ARG A 386 2.60 -24.03 -3.17
CA ARG A 386 1.20 -24.51 -3.13
C ARG A 386 0.22 -23.42 -3.52
N MET A 387 0.41 -22.20 -3.02
CA MET A 387 -0.40 -21.05 -3.43
C MET A 387 -0.20 -20.72 -4.90
N ALA A 388 1.06 -20.69 -5.38
CA ALA A 388 1.39 -20.47 -6.79
C ALA A 388 0.88 -21.58 -7.71
N TRP A 389 0.74 -22.80 -7.21
CA TRP A 389 0.08 -23.88 -7.94
C TRP A 389 -1.41 -23.67 -8.03
N GLY A 390 -2.04 -23.20 -6.95
CA GLY A 390 -3.45 -22.83 -6.92
C GLY A 390 -3.83 -21.79 -7.96
N THR A 391 -2.93 -20.87 -8.34
CA THR A 391 -3.20 -19.84 -9.35
C THR A 391 -3.28 -20.38 -10.78
N LEU A 392 -2.80 -21.59 -11.04
CA LEU A 392 -2.70 -22.16 -12.39
C LEU A 392 -3.99 -22.88 -12.80
N PRO A 393 -4.67 -22.43 -13.88
CA PRO A 393 -5.89 -23.09 -14.34
C PRO A 393 -5.60 -24.47 -14.95
N THR A 394 -6.67 -25.23 -15.18
CA THR A 394 -6.73 -26.27 -16.23
C THR A 394 -7.54 -25.75 -17.41
N TYR A 395 -7.28 -26.23 -18.62
CA TYR A 395 -8.03 -25.80 -19.81
C TYR A 395 -9.02 -26.88 -20.24
N ASN A 396 -10.27 -26.49 -20.52
CA ASN A 396 -11.27 -27.41 -21.06
C ASN A 396 -11.07 -27.62 -22.58
N ALA A 397 -11.88 -28.50 -23.19
CA ALA A 397 -11.80 -28.79 -24.62
C ALA A 397 -12.06 -27.56 -25.53
N GLN A 398 -12.66 -26.51 -24.98
CA GLN A 398 -12.95 -25.24 -25.62
C GLN A 398 -11.82 -24.21 -25.43
N GLY A 399 -10.74 -24.55 -24.72
CA GLY A 399 -9.62 -23.65 -24.43
C GLY A 399 -9.93 -22.61 -23.36
N GLU A 400 -10.99 -22.79 -22.57
CA GLU A 400 -11.34 -21.90 -21.47
C GLU A 400 -10.66 -22.34 -20.17
N PRO A 401 -10.14 -21.39 -19.37
CA PRO A 401 -9.52 -21.70 -18.09
C PRO A 401 -10.58 -22.07 -17.05
N VAL A 402 -10.40 -23.22 -16.42
CA VAL A 402 -11.16 -23.76 -15.30
C VAL A 402 -10.28 -23.72 -14.05
N GLY A 403 -10.76 -23.01 -13.03
CA GLY A 403 -10.02 -22.74 -11.79
C GLY A 403 -8.87 -21.74 -11.97
N GLY A 404 -8.09 -21.52 -10.92
CA GLY A 404 -6.93 -20.62 -10.97
C GLY A 404 -7.30 -19.15 -10.80
N LEU A 405 -6.49 -18.25 -11.37
CA LEU A 405 -6.77 -16.81 -11.27
C LEU A 405 -8.07 -16.42 -11.98
N PRO A 406 -8.87 -15.51 -11.40
CA PRO A 406 -10.08 -15.01 -12.02
C PRO A 406 -9.75 -14.23 -13.29
N GLY A 407 -10.41 -14.60 -14.39
CA GLY A 407 -10.33 -13.88 -15.66
C GLY A 407 -11.52 -12.94 -15.89
N LYS A 408 -11.73 -12.59 -17.16
CA LYS A 408 -12.78 -11.66 -17.62
C LYS A 408 -14.15 -11.93 -17.01
N LYS A 409 -14.61 -13.19 -17.01
CA LYS A 409 -15.94 -13.59 -16.51
C LYS A 409 -16.17 -13.14 -15.07
N ILE A 410 -15.19 -13.38 -14.19
CA ILE A 410 -15.28 -13.05 -12.77
C ILE A 410 -15.18 -11.54 -12.57
N TRP A 411 -14.18 -10.89 -13.18
CA TRP A 411 -13.97 -9.45 -13.04
C TRP A 411 -15.19 -8.66 -13.51
N ALA A 412 -15.70 -8.94 -14.72
CA ALA A 412 -16.86 -8.26 -15.30
C ALA A 412 -18.10 -8.32 -14.39
N ALA A 413 -18.30 -9.45 -13.71
CA ALA A 413 -19.41 -9.71 -12.79
C ALA A 413 -19.25 -9.14 -11.35
N THR A 414 -18.21 -8.35 -11.08
CA THR A 414 -17.99 -7.71 -9.76
C THR A 414 -18.73 -6.37 -9.62
N TYR A 415 -20.06 -6.38 -9.47
CA TYR A 415 -20.90 -5.17 -9.60
C TYR A 415 -20.72 -4.06 -8.54
N VAL A 416 -19.88 -4.28 -7.53
CA VAL A 416 -19.56 -3.28 -6.51
C VAL A 416 -18.64 -2.16 -7.06
N PRO A 417 -18.63 -0.97 -6.43
CA PRO A 417 -17.62 0.05 -6.66
C PRO A 417 -16.19 -0.52 -6.59
N LEU A 418 -15.35 -0.15 -7.55
CA LEU A 418 -14.03 -0.73 -7.76
C LEU A 418 -12.95 0.34 -7.93
N LEU A 419 -11.94 0.33 -7.08
CA LEU A 419 -10.72 1.13 -7.21
C LEU A 419 -9.54 0.24 -7.63
N LEU A 420 -8.96 0.51 -8.79
CA LEU A 420 -7.79 -0.20 -9.33
C LEU A 420 -6.54 0.67 -9.16
N ILE A 421 -5.48 0.12 -8.57
CA ILE A 421 -4.20 0.81 -8.38
C ILE A 421 -3.09 -0.02 -9.01
N ALA A 422 -2.16 0.61 -9.74
CA ALA A 422 -0.91 0.00 -10.20
C ALA A 422 0.26 0.97 -10.07
N GLY A 423 1.49 0.45 -10.02
CA GLY A 423 2.72 1.23 -10.20
C GLY A 423 3.21 1.11 -11.64
N GLU A 424 3.64 2.21 -12.25
CA GLU A 424 4.18 2.21 -13.62
C GLU A 424 5.43 1.32 -13.76
N SER A 425 6.24 1.23 -12.70
CA SER A 425 7.45 0.39 -12.64
C SER A 425 7.19 -0.99 -11.99
N ASP A 426 5.93 -1.44 -11.92
CA ASP A 426 5.59 -2.77 -11.40
C ASP A 426 5.96 -3.86 -12.42
N ASN A 427 7.02 -4.62 -12.11
CA ASN A 427 7.44 -5.73 -12.96
C ASN A 427 6.64 -7.01 -12.71
N VAL A 428 5.95 -7.14 -11.58
CA VAL A 428 5.26 -8.36 -11.16
C VAL A 428 3.85 -8.43 -11.75
N THR A 429 3.08 -7.37 -11.53
CA THR A 429 1.75 -7.16 -12.10
C THR A 429 1.76 -5.85 -12.85
N LYS A 430 2.18 -5.91 -14.11
CA LYS A 430 2.37 -4.73 -14.94
C LYS A 430 1.11 -3.85 -15.00
N PRO A 431 1.26 -2.52 -15.17
CA PRO A 431 0.12 -1.62 -15.23
C PRO A 431 -0.91 -1.98 -16.32
N GLU A 432 -0.51 -2.65 -17.40
CA GLU A 432 -1.44 -3.15 -18.42
C GLU A 432 -2.50 -4.13 -17.87
N GLU A 433 -2.23 -4.81 -16.75
CA GLU A 433 -3.23 -5.66 -16.09
C GLU A 433 -4.43 -4.84 -15.60
N VAL A 434 -4.21 -3.62 -15.09
CA VAL A 434 -5.31 -2.70 -14.73
C VAL A 434 -6.08 -2.28 -15.98
N THR A 435 -5.39 -1.97 -17.08
CA THR A 435 -6.03 -1.60 -18.36
C THR A 435 -6.90 -2.74 -18.89
N LYS A 436 -6.40 -4.00 -18.87
CA LYS A 436 -7.18 -5.18 -19.26
C LYS A 436 -8.43 -5.36 -18.40
N ILE A 437 -8.33 -5.17 -17.09
CA ILE A 437 -9.48 -5.25 -16.19
C ILE A 437 -10.51 -4.18 -16.55
N LEU A 438 -10.08 -2.95 -16.86
CA LEU A 438 -10.98 -1.88 -17.32
C LEU A 438 -11.70 -2.24 -18.62
N GLU A 439 -11.01 -2.84 -19.58
CA GLU A 439 -11.58 -3.29 -20.85
C GLU A 439 -12.68 -4.34 -20.67
N TYR A 440 -12.58 -5.19 -19.65
CA TYR A 440 -13.61 -6.19 -19.35
C TYR A 440 -14.98 -5.55 -19.07
N PHE A 441 -15.01 -4.35 -18.48
CA PHE A 441 -16.24 -3.63 -18.18
C PHE A 441 -16.83 -2.88 -19.37
N ASN A 442 -15.99 -2.42 -20.29
CA ASN A 442 -16.44 -1.68 -21.47
C ASN A 442 -17.06 -2.60 -22.53
N SER A 443 -16.62 -3.86 -22.61
CA SER A 443 -17.13 -4.81 -23.60
C SER A 443 -18.58 -5.27 -23.37
N ASP A 444 -19.14 -5.07 -22.17
CA ASP A 444 -20.55 -5.35 -21.87
C ASP A 444 -21.49 -4.23 -22.33
N GLN A 445 -20.99 -3.02 -22.59
CA GLN A 445 -21.79 -1.94 -23.19
C GLN A 445 -21.96 -2.12 -24.70
N ALA A 446 -21.02 -2.76 -25.40
CA ALA A 446 -21.13 -3.02 -26.83
C ALA A 446 -22.15 -4.12 -27.17
N LYS A 447 -22.30 -5.14 -26.31
CA LYS A 447 -23.26 -6.23 -26.51
C LYS A 447 -24.72 -5.86 -26.21
N ALA A 448 -24.97 -4.74 -25.53
CA ALA A 448 -26.32 -4.24 -25.27
C ALA A 448 -26.92 -3.43 -26.45
N THR A 449 -26.11 -3.12 -27.46
CA THR A 449 -26.51 -2.26 -28.59
C THR A 449 -26.79 -3.05 -29.88
N GLU A 450 -26.57 -4.37 -29.91
CA GLU A 450 -26.80 -5.22 -31.09
C GLU A 450 -28.18 -5.89 -31.16
N SER A 451 -29.12 -5.57 -30.27
CA SER A 451 -30.49 -6.10 -30.35
C SER A 451 -31.52 -4.98 -30.48
N LYS A 452 -31.54 -4.30 -31.64
CA LYS A 452 -32.72 -3.68 -32.27
C LYS A 452 -32.30 -2.92 -33.53
N PHE A 453 -32.29 -3.61 -34.67
CA PHE A 453 -32.51 -2.99 -35.96
C PHE A 453 -33.27 -3.99 -36.84
N PRO A 454 -34.50 -3.69 -37.29
CA PRO A 454 -35.01 -4.21 -38.54
C PRO A 454 -34.45 -3.36 -39.70
N GLU A 455 -34.11 -4.08 -40.75
CA GLU A 455 -33.48 -3.67 -41.99
C GLU A 455 -34.46 -2.95 -42.93
N SER A 456 -34.04 -1.84 -43.55
CA SER A 456 -34.52 -1.46 -44.88
C SER A 456 -33.62 -0.42 -45.58
N GLN A 457 -32.99 -0.92 -46.64
CA GLN A 457 -32.84 -0.31 -47.97
C GLN A 457 -31.68 0.67 -48.27
N LEU A 458 -30.99 0.25 -49.34
CA LEU A 458 -29.85 0.80 -50.05
C LEU A 458 -30.26 1.95 -50.97
N GLU A 459 -29.33 2.88 -51.19
CA GLU A 459 -28.98 3.64 -52.43
C GLU A 459 -28.17 4.85 -51.96
N GLY A 460 -27.02 5.25 -52.49
CA GLY A 460 -26.38 5.01 -53.78
C GLY A 460 -25.67 6.32 -54.14
N GLU A 461 -24.34 6.29 -54.08
CA GLU A 461 -23.40 7.05 -54.91
C GLU A 461 -23.38 8.62 -54.93
N ASN A 462 -22.19 9.15 -54.61
CA ASN A 462 -21.27 9.81 -55.57
C ASN A 462 -20.86 11.29 -55.44
N PHE A 463 -19.56 11.46 -55.71
CA PHE A 463 -18.76 12.59 -56.20
C PHE A 463 -18.56 13.85 -55.35
N GLY A 464 -17.28 14.07 -54.99
CA GLY A 464 -16.76 15.35 -54.51
C GLY A 464 -16.20 16.24 -55.62
N ALA A 465 -15.91 17.50 -55.29
CA ALA A 465 -14.85 18.32 -55.89
C ALA A 465 -14.62 19.63 -55.11
N ARG A 466 -13.42 19.74 -54.51
CA ARG A 466 -12.43 20.82 -54.69
C ARG A 466 -12.86 22.32 -54.59
N GLY A 467 -12.44 22.97 -53.50
CA GLY A 467 -11.44 24.06 -53.59
C GLY A 467 -11.82 25.53 -53.31
N LYS A 468 -11.28 26.05 -52.19
CA LYS A 468 -10.74 27.41 -51.87
C LYS A 468 -11.66 28.65 -51.66
N ASN A 469 -11.69 29.09 -50.40
CA ASN A 469 -11.37 30.40 -49.77
C ASN A 469 -11.61 31.73 -50.52
N ILE A 470 -12.14 32.75 -49.81
CA ILE A 470 -11.39 33.87 -49.18
C ILE A 470 -12.37 34.92 -48.54
N ASN A 471 -12.10 35.27 -47.27
CA ASN A 471 -12.19 36.55 -46.48
C ASN A 471 -13.42 37.49 -46.59
N SER A 472 -13.79 38.34 -45.62
CA SER A 472 -13.09 39.02 -44.51
C SER A 472 -14.09 39.65 -43.52
N ASN A 473 -13.66 39.80 -42.25
CA ASN A 473 -13.91 40.89 -41.27
C ASN A 473 -15.27 41.62 -41.21
N ALA A 474 -15.88 41.71 -40.02
CA ALA A 474 -15.78 42.89 -39.12
C ALA A 474 -16.92 43.00 -38.08
N GLN A 475 -16.52 43.41 -36.87
CA GLN A 475 -17.15 44.42 -36.00
C GLN A 475 -18.17 44.08 -34.89
N LEU A 476 -17.88 44.73 -33.76
CA LEU A 476 -18.56 44.93 -32.46
C LEU A 476 -19.97 45.56 -32.50
N SER A 477 -20.76 45.31 -31.44
CA SER A 477 -21.48 46.31 -30.60
C SER A 477 -22.23 45.57 -29.45
N LEU A 478 -22.03 45.83 -28.15
CA LEU A 478 -22.35 46.95 -27.24
C LEU A 478 -23.82 47.05 -26.75
N ALA A 479 -23.93 47.27 -25.42
CA ALA A 479 -25.03 47.83 -24.61
C ALA A 479 -26.19 46.91 -24.18
N GLU A 480 -26.33 46.60 -22.87
CA GLU A 480 -27.21 47.25 -21.85
C GLU A 480 -28.43 46.35 -21.59
N GLY A 481 -29.00 46.12 -20.41
CA GLY A 481 -28.84 46.58 -19.03
C GLY A 481 -30.01 46.05 -18.20
N ALA A 482 -29.91 46.17 -16.87
CA ALA A 482 -30.98 46.18 -15.86
C ALA A 482 -31.59 44.87 -15.29
N ARG A 483 -31.15 44.57 -14.05
CA ARG A 483 -31.92 44.39 -12.79
C ARG A 483 -33.27 43.62 -12.83
N LYS A 484 -33.39 42.55 -12.03
CA LYS A 484 -34.18 42.54 -10.77
C LYS A 484 -34.17 41.18 -10.05
N ASP A 485 -33.86 41.26 -8.75
CA ASP A 485 -34.51 40.61 -7.60
C ASP A 485 -35.02 39.16 -7.73
N VAL A 486 -34.38 38.24 -7.01
CA VAL A 486 -34.99 36.98 -6.58
C VAL A 486 -35.03 36.99 -5.05
N THR A 487 -36.24 37.14 -4.52
CA THR A 487 -36.60 36.92 -3.13
C THR A 487 -37.01 35.47 -2.91
N ASP A 488 -36.87 35.06 -1.65
CA ASP A 488 -37.02 33.72 -1.11
C ASP A 488 -38.40 33.06 -1.24
N ASN A 489 -38.32 31.73 -1.10
CA ASN A 489 -39.23 30.82 -0.40
C ASN A 489 -40.30 30.01 -1.17
N VAL A 490 -40.01 28.70 -1.20
CA VAL A 490 -40.83 27.56 -0.73
C VAL A 490 -42.16 27.30 -1.43
N ARG A 491 -42.23 26.17 -2.15
CA ARG A 491 -43.34 25.22 -1.98
C ARG A 491 -42.97 23.79 -2.37
N SER A 492 -43.29 22.88 -1.45
CA SER A 492 -43.26 21.43 -1.58
C SER A 492 -44.15 20.91 -2.70
N SER A 493 -43.75 19.82 -3.35
CA SER A 493 -44.71 18.90 -3.98
C SER A 493 -44.21 17.46 -3.92
N ASN A 494 -44.78 16.76 -2.93
CA ASN A 494 -45.41 15.44 -3.01
C ASN A 494 -44.61 14.19 -3.41
N LEU A 495 -44.63 13.28 -2.44
CA LEU A 495 -44.45 11.83 -2.54
C LEU A 495 -45.12 11.20 -3.78
N THR A 496 -44.36 10.35 -4.44
CA THR A 496 -44.87 9.14 -5.13
C THR A 496 -44.04 7.94 -4.67
N LYS A 497 -44.75 6.84 -4.37
CA LYS A 497 -44.22 5.54 -3.91
C LYS A 497 -43.33 4.88 -4.97
N PRO A 498 -42.45 3.95 -4.56
CA PRO A 498 -41.42 3.39 -5.43
C PRO A 498 -42.01 2.29 -6.34
N ASP A 499 -41.74 2.38 -7.63
CA ASP A 499 -41.88 1.25 -8.55
C ASP A 499 -40.60 0.39 -8.46
N ASP A 500 -40.82 -0.90 -8.21
CA ASP A 500 -39.83 -1.97 -8.15
C ASP A 500 -39.18 -2.20 -9.53
N ALA A 501 -38.03 -1.57 -9.75
CA ALA A 501 -37.01 -2.06 -10.67
C ALA A 501 -35.64 -1.48 -10.27
N PRO A 502 -34.57 -2.28 -10.15
CA PRO A 502 -33.25 -1.76 -9.82
C PRO A 502 -32.73 -0.96 -11.02
N SER A 503 -32.91 0.35 -11.00
CA SER A 503 -32.19 1.25 -11.89
C SER A 503 -30.69 1.01 -11.64
N ARG A 504 -29.97 0.46 -12.63
CA ARG A 504 -28.52 0.24 -12.60
C ARG A 504 -27.83 1.57 -12.28
N ALA A 505 -27.52 1.82 -11.01
CA ALA A 505 -26.69 2.92 -10.58
C ALA A 505 -25.34 2.83 -11.30
N LYS A 506 -24.84 3.94 -11.83
CA LYS A 506 -23.55 3.99 -12.54
C LYS A 506 -22.46 3.38 -11.64
N ARG A 507 -21.89 2.26 -12.07
CA ARG A 507 -20.82 1.52 -11.37
C ARG A 507 -19.62 2.45 -11.17
N GLY A 508 -19.29 2.76 -9.91
CA GLY A 508 -18.16 3.63 -9.57
C GLY A 508 -16.83 2.92 -9.75
N ILE A 509 -16.31 2.87 -10.98
CA ILE A 509 -14.98 2.31 -11.29
C ILE A 509 -13.98 3.45 -11.44
N LYS A 510 -12.86 3.36 -10.72
CA LYS A 510 -11.73 4.29 -10.81
C LYS A 510 -10.43 3.51 -10.94
N ALA A 511 -9.48 4.05 -11.69
CA ALA A 511 -8.16 3.47 -11.84
C ALA A 511 -7.08 4.55 -11.75
N TYR A 512 -6.00 4.25 -11.05
CA TYR A 512 -4.83 5.11 -10.94
C TYR A 512 -3.56 4.30 -11.18
N ILE A 513 -2.70 4.80 -12.07
CA ILE A 513 -1.35 4.29 -12.28
C ILE A 513 -0.41 5.32 -11.65
N PHE A 514 0.31 4.91 -10.61
CA PHE A 514 1.29 5.75 -9.96
C PHE A 514 2.52 5.87 -10.87
N PRO A 515 3.03 7.09 -11.11
CA PRO A 515 4.16 7.29 -12.00
C PRO A 515 5.42 6.63 -11.45
N ALA A 516 6.37 6.35 -12.34
CA ALA A 516 7.70 5.87 -11.97
C ALA A 516 8.32 6.81 -10.91
N PRO A 517 8.97 6.27 -9.86
CA PRO A 517 9.43 4.89 -9.73
C PRO A 517 8.44 3.93 -9.00
N ALA A 518 7.16 4.28 -8.88
CA ALA A 518 6.19 3.44 -8.16
C ALA A 518 6.10 2.03 -8.77
N SER A 519 6.19 1.01 -7.91
CA SER A 519 6.34 -0.39 -8.30
C SER A 519 5.31 -1.27 -7.59
N HIS A 520 5.53 -2.59 -7.51
CA HIS A 520 4.63 -3.52 -6.80
C HIS A 520 4.51 -3.20 -5.30
N ALA A 521 5.47 -2.42 -4.79
CA ALA A 521 5.59 -1.99 -3.41
C ALA A 521 4.73 -0.79 -3.02
N VAL A 522 3.87 -0.28 -3.92
CA VAL A 522 3.05 0.95 -3.74
C VAL A 522 2.31 1.05 -2.39
N LEU A 523 2.02 -0.10 -1.77
CA LEU A 523 1.29 -0.19 -0.51
C LEU A 523 2.14 0.09 0.75
N TYR A 524 3.45 -0.14 0.68
CA TYR A 524 4.37 -0.01 1.82
C TYR A 524 5.62 0.82 1.51
N ASP A 525 5.80 1.26 0.27
CA ASP A 525 6.77 2.29 -0.08
C ASP A 525 6.36 3.63 0.55
N ARG A 526 7.33 4.29 1.20
CA ARG A 526 7.13 5.54 1.95
C ARG A 526 6.63 6.69 1.08
N HIS A 527 7.05 6.73 -0.18
CA HIS A 527 6.68 7.81 -1.10
C HIS A 527 5.25 7.69 -1.62
N THR A 528 4.76 6.46 -1.76
CA THR A 528 3.47 6.18 -2.41
C THR A 528 2.36 5.83 -1.43
N CYS A 529 2.67 5.25 -0.27
CA CYS A 529 1.66 4.77 0.68
C CYS A 529 0.72 5.87 1.21
N ARG A 530 1.22 7.10 1.39
CA ARG A 530 0.40 8.25 1.85
C ARG A 530 -0.59 8.69 0.78
N THR A 531 -0.12 8.84 -0.46
CA THR A 531 -0.97 9.16 -1.61
C THR A 531 -2.01 8.06 -1.82
N LEU A 532 -1.61 6.79 -1.71
CA LEU A 532 -2.52 5.65 -1.77
C LEU A 532 -3.60 5.71 -0.68
N SER A 533 -3.21 5.98 0.57
CA SER A 533 -4.15 6.16 1.68
C SER A 533 -5.14 7.29 1.40
N GLY A 534 -4.68 8.41 0.86
CA GLY A 534 -5.51 9.53 0.44
C GLY A 534 -6.51 9.13 -0.64
N LEU A 535 -6.06 8.48 -1.72
CA LEU A 535 -6.95 8.01 -2.80
C LEU A 535 -8.02 7.03 -2.30
N ILE A 536 -7.66 6.13 -1.37
CA ILE A 536 -8.61 5.19 -0.77
C ILE A 536 -9.66 5.92 0.07
N GLN A 537 -9.22 6.83 0.95
CA GLN A 537 -10.11 7.62 1.80
C GLN A 537 -10.98 8.59 1.01
N ASP A 538 -10.52 9.06 -0.15
CA ASP A 538 -11.29 9.85 -1.09
C ASP A 538 -12.36 9.03 -1.82
N PHE A 539 -12.03 7.78 -2.16
CA PHE A 539 -12.91 6.87 -2.87
C PHE A 539 -14.07 6.41 -2.00
N PHE A 540 -13.82 6.15 -0.71
CA PHE A 540 -14.81 5.65 0.24
C PHE A 540 -16.11 6.46 0.29
N PRO A 541 -16.12 7.76 0.63
CA PRO A 541 -17.36 8.51 0.77
C PRO A 541 -18.02 8.87 -0.56
N LYS A 542 -17.26 8.91 -1.66
CA LYS A 542 -17.78 9.23 -3.00
C LYS A 542 -18.48 8.05 -3.65
N HIS A 543 -18.02 6.83 -3.37
CA HIS A 543 -18.43 5.65 -4.14
C HIS A 543 -18.91 4.46 -3.31
N ILE A 544 -18.51 4.33 -2.04
CA ILE A 544 -18.83 3.16 -1.20
C ILE A 544 -19.84 3.51 -0.10
N ASP A 545 -19.45 4.37 0.86
CA ASP A 545 -20.27 4.72 2.01
C ASP A 545 -19.83 6.09 2.55
N SER A 546 -20.74 7.08 2.53
CA SER A 546 -20.46 8.45 2.96
C SER A 546 -20.01 8.56 4.42
N ARG A 547 -20.36 7.58 5.27
CA ARG A 547 -20.00 7.52 6.69
C ARG A 547 -18.53 7.21 6.92
N LEU A 548 -17.83 6.73 5.90
CA LEU A 548 -16.37 6.56 5.93
C LEU A 548 -15.62 7.89 5.69
N SER A 549 -16.32 9.02 5.47
CA SER A 549 -15.67 10.33 5.48
C SER A 549 -15.33 10.79 6.89
N LEU A 550 -14.15 11.38 7.04
CA LEU A 550 -13.74 12.01 8.29
C LEU A 550 -14.73 13.12 8.70
N GLY A 551 -15.14 13.98 7.75
CA GLY A 551 -16.10 15.06 8.02
C GLY A 551 -17.43 14.56 8.61
N TRP A 552 -18.01 13.48 8.07
CA TRP A 552 -19.22 12.88 8.64
C TRP A 552 -18.99 12.34 10.05
N GLN A 553 -17.89 11.65 10.29
CA GLN A 553 -17.58 11.09 11.61
C GLN A 553 -17.36 12.19 12.66
N LEU A 554 -16.67 13.26 12.27
CA LEU A 554 -16.39 14.38 13.15
C LEU A 554 -17.66 15.06 13.70
N GLN A 555 -18.76 15.07 12.95
CA GLN A 555 -20.05 15.59 13.44
C GLN A 555 -20.54 14.88 14.72
N TYR A 556 -20.24 13.58 14.86
CA TYR A 556 -20.63 12.77 16.03
C TYR A 556 -19.53 12.68 17.09
N LEU A 557 -18.26 12.71 16.66
CA LEU A 557 -17.14 12.68 17.59
C LEU A 557 -17.05 13.96 18.42
N THR A 558 -17.29 15.12 17.81
CA THR A 558 -17.17 16.42 18.46
C THR A 558 -18.34 16.76 19.39
N THR A 559 -19.51 16.13 19.22
CA THR A 559 -20.69 16.31 20.10
C THR A 559 -20.57 15.56 21.43
N SER A 560 -19.66 14.58 21.54
CA SER A 560 -19.53 13.72 22.72
C SER A 560 -18.47 14.19 23.74
N GLY A 561 -18.08 15.46 23.71
CA GLY A 561 -17.26 16.18 24.72
C GLY A 561 -15.78 15.76 24.86
N LYS A 562 -15.44 14.50 24.57
CA LYS A 562 -14.08 13.92 24.71
C LYS A 562 -13.18 14.07 23.49
N TRP A 563 -13.75 14.33 22.30
CA TRP A 563 -13.03 14.59 21.03
C TRP A 563 -12.97 16.07 20.68
N ASP A 564 -13.64 16.87 21.51
CA ASP A 564 -13.33 18.26 21.59
C ASP A 564 -11.90 18.43 22.13
N VAL A 565 -11.33 19.61 21.93
CA VAL A 565 -10.01 19.95 22.45
C VAL A 565 -9.97 19.59 23.93
N LYS A 566 -8.94 18.84 24.37
CA LYS A 566 -8.84 18.27 25.74
C LYS A 566 -9.17 19.26 26.85
N ASN A 567 -8.98 20.54 26.55
CA ASN A 567 -9.54 21.64 27.30
C ASN A 567 -10.06 22.70 26.30
N LEU A 568 -11.37 22.69 26.04
CA LEU A 568 -12.02 23.63 25.11
C LEU A 568 -11.84 25.08 25.56
N GLU A 569 -11.94 25.36 26.86
CA GLU A 569 -11.76 26.71 27.42
C GLU A 569 -10.35 27.24 27.12
N LYS A 570 -9.34 26.42 27.41
CA LYS A 570 -7.94 26.72 27.09
C LYS A 570 -7.75 26.95 25.59
N TRP A 571 -8.37 26.12 24.76
CA TRP A 571 -8.27 26.29 23.31
C TRP A 571 -8.97 27.55 22.83
N LYS A 572 -10.15 27.89 23.37
CA LYS A 572 -10.88 29.12 23.04
C LYS A 572 -10.09 30.36 23.45
N ALA A 573 -9.42 30.32 24.59
CA ALA A 573 -8.56 31.40 25.08
C ALA A 573 -7.30 31.63 24.23
N ILE A 574 -6.84 30.62 23.48
CA ILE A 574 -5.66 30.74 22.63
C ILE A 574 -6.02 31.47 21.32
N ASN A 575 -5.21 32.46 20.94
CA ASN A 575 -5.32 33.15 19.66
C ASN A 575 -5.28 32.12 18.50
N PRO A 576 -6.25 32.12 17.55
CA PRO A 576 -6.29 31.13 16.48
C PRO A 576 -5.03 31.03 15.62
N VAL A 577 -4.48 32.17 15.19
CA VAL A 577 -3.32 32.28 14.27
C VAL A 577 -2.39 33.36 14.82
N SER A 578 -1.08 33.11 14.83
CA SER A 578 -0.03 34.04 15.24
C SER A 578 0.21 35.13 14.19
N ASP A 579 1.08 36.09 14.54
CA ASP A 579 1.74 36.94 13.55
C ASP A 579 2.70 36.13 12.68
N VAL A 580 3.11 36.71 11.55
CA VAL A 580 4.05 36.08 10.60
C VAL A 580 5.44 36.01 11.22
N MET A 581 6.09 34.85 11.09
CA MET A 581 7.43 34.56 11.59
C MET A 581 8.38 34.28 10.43
N GLY A 582 9.49 35.02 10.39
CA GLY A 582 10.56 34.87 9.41
C GLY A 582 10.06 34.87 7.95
N ASP A 583 9.04 35.67 7.66
CA ASP A 583 8.37 35.82 6.35
C ASP A 583 7.87 34.50 5.72
N THR A 584 7.72 33.46 6.54
CA THR A 584 7.47 32.09 6.06
C THR A 584 6.30 31.44 6.76
N PHE A 585 6.11 31.68 8.06
CA PHE A 585 5.19 30.90 8.87
C PHE A 585 4.17 31.72 9.64
N VAL A 586 3.02 31.10 9.89
CA VAL A 586 2.15 31.44 11.01
C VAL A 586 1.92 30.18 11.85
N ALA A 587 2.04 30.30 13.17
CA ALA A 587 1.67 29.25 14.12
C ALA A 587 0.19 29.36 14.43
N MET A 588 -0.53 28.25 14.36
CA MET A 588 -1.96 28.23 14.65
C MET A 588 -2.31 27.12 15.63
N LYS A 589 -3.45 27.28 16.32
CA LYS A 589 -4.09 26.17 17.04
C LYS A 589 -4.85 25.30 16.02
N THR A 590 -5.05 24.03 16.36
CA THR A 590 -5.82 23.11 15.50
C THR A 590 -7.21 23.68 15.23
N LEU A 591 -7.72 23.54 14.01
CA LEU A 591 -9.11 23.87 13.67
C LEU A 591 -10.06 22.86 14.32
N ARG A 592 -11.35 23.16 14.36
CA ARG A 592 -12.40 22.22 14.79
C ARG A 592 -13.49 22.16 13.74
N GLU A 593 -14.16 21.02 13.56
CA GLU A 593 -15.28 20.92 12.62
C GLU A 593 -16.51 21.72 13.09
N VAL A 594 -16.75 21.73 14.41
CA VAL A 594 -17.97 22.28 15.02
C VAL A 594 -17.77 23.59 15.77
N ASP A 595 -16.65 24.28 15.58
CA ASP A 595 -16.52 25.64 16.11
C ASP A 595 -17.37 26.64 15.30
N GLU A 596 -17.60 27.83 15.81
CA GLU A 596 -18.27 28.89 15.04
C GLU A 596 -17.27 29.70 14.21
N LYS A 597 -16.04 29.86 14.73
CA LYS A 597 -15.07 30.83 14.20
C LYS A 597 -13.84 30.18 13.58
N HIS A 598 -13.25 29.16 14.22
CA HIS A 598 -12.01 28.52 13.78
C HIS A 598 -12.29 27.12 13.23
N THR A 599 -13.11 27.07 12.17
CA THR A 599 -13.44 25.88 11.39
C THR A 599 -12.89 25.97 9.97
N PRO A 600 -12.75 24.86 9.22
CA PRO A 600 -12.10 24.85 7.92
C PRO A 600 -12.68 25.84 6.91
N ILE A 601 -14.01 25.92 6.78
CA ILE A 601 -14.67 26.77 5.76
C ILE A 601 -14.46 28.27 6.04
N PRO A 602 -14.83 28.83 7.21
CA PRO A 602 -14.57 30.22 7.56
C PRO A 602 -13.07 30.55 7.60
N PHE A 603 -12.24 29.60 8.05
CA PHE A 603 -10.79 29.78 8.03
C PHE A 603 -10.28 29.96 6.60
N ALA A 604 -10.65 29.07 5.68
CA ALA A 604 -10.23 29.18 4.30
C ALA A 604 -10.77 30.45 3.64
N GLN A 605 -12.02 30.83 3.91
CA GLN A 605 -12.58 32.10 3.42
C GLN A 605 -11.81 33.33 3.92
N LYS A 606 -11.37 33.32 5.18
CA LYS A 606 -10.63 34.43 5.78
C LYS A 606 -9.17 34.52 5.32
N TRP A 607 -8.51 33.38 5.15
CA TRP A 607 -7.06 33.30 4.96
C TRP A 607 -6.62 32.95 3.54
N LYS A 608 -7.56 32.72 2.62
CA LYS A 608 -7.26 32.46 1.20
C LYS A 608 -6.37 33.56 0.63
N GLY A 609 -5.28 33.17 -0.01
CA GLY A 609 -4.29 34.09 -0.59
C GLY A 609 -3.23 34.59 0.41
N THR A 610 -3.48 34.54 1.72
CA THR A 610 -2.48 34.85 2.75
C THR A 610 -1.81 33.58 3.27
N ILE A 611 -2.57 32.52 3.54
CA ILE A 611 -2.04 31.21 3.92
C ILE A 611 -2.15 30.29 2.71
N TYR A 612 -1.01 29.79 2.23
CA TYR A 612 -0.94 28.91 1.07
C TYR A 612 -1.26 27.46 1.43
N ALA A 613 -0.69 26.99 2.54
CA ALA A 613 -0.83 25.61 2.99
C ALA A 613 -0.83 25.54 4.52
N VAL A 614 -1.49 24.51 5.05
CA VAL A 614 -1.52 24.15 6.47
C VAL A 614 -0.77 22.83 6.67
N ILE A 615 0.25 22.86 7.54
CA ILE A 615 1.05 21.71 7.95
C ILE A 615 0.57 21.26 9.33
N ASP A 616 -0.13 20.13 9.37
CA ASP A 616 -0.57 19.48 10.60
C ASP A 616 0.51 18.53 11.12
N ILE A 617 1.16 18.90 12.22
CA ILE A 617 2.20 18.09 12.86
C ILE A 617 1.68 17.21 14.01
N SER A 618 0.35 17.13 14.21
CA SER A 618 -0.25 16.32 15.27
C SER A 618 -0.23 14.83 14.92
N HIS A 619 -0.17 13.96 15.96
CA HIS A 619 -0.16 12.51 15.78
C HIS A 619 -1.54 11.95 15.42
N GLU A 620 -2.57 12.46 16.11
CA GLU A 620 -3.95 12.00 15.97
C GLU A 620 -4.57 12.54 14.67
N SER A 621 -5.61 11.90 14.17
CA SER A 621 -6.40 12.45 13.06
C SER A 621 -6.94 13.84 13.43
N PRO A 622 -6.99 14.79 12.49
CA PRO A 622 -7.46 16.14 12.78
C PRO A 622 -8.92 16.10 13.25
N VAL A 623 -9.27 17.03 14.15
CA VAL A 623 -10.64 17.20 14.66
C VAL A 623 -11.51 18.05 13.72
N TYR A 624 -11.10 18.13 12.45
CA TYR A 624 -11.70 18.90 11.36
C TYR A 624 -11.42 18.19 10.03
N ASP A 625 -12.24 18.41 9.01
CA ASP A 625 -12.07 17.84 7.67
C ASP A 625 -11.09 18.68 6.83
N PRO A 626 -9.87 18.17 6.51
CA PRO A 626 -8.90 18.93 5.73
C PRO A 626 -9.34 19.18 4.28
N ALA A 627 -10.20 18.33 3.72
CA ALA A 627 -10.67 18.50 2.34
C ALA A 627 -11.45 19.81 2.17
N GLN A 628 -12.02 20.35 3.25
CA GLN A 628 -12.69 21.65 3.24
C GLN A 628 -11.71 22.82 3.11
N LEU A 629 -10.51 22.71 3.69
CA LEU A 629 -9.43 23.69 3.48
C LEU A 629 -8.98 23.69 2.02
N GLU A 630 -8.77 22.50 1.47
CA GLU A 630 -8.31 22.31 0.09
C GLU A 630 -9.32 22.87 -0.92
N LYS A 631 -10.61 22.60 -0.73
CA LYS A 631 -11.70 23.21 -1.51
C LYS A 631 -11.71 24.74 -1.40
N GLY A 632 -11.30 25.28 -0.26
CA GLY A 632 -11.15 26.71 -0.03
C GLY A 632 -9.89 27.32 -0.65
N GLY A 633 -9.01 26.51 -1.24
CA GLY A 633 -7.77 26.95 -1.89
C GLY A 633 -6.55 26.98 -0.97
N ILE A 634 -6.60 26.32 0.19
CA ILE A 634 -5.46 26.17 1.11
C ILE A 634 -5.05 24.69 1.12
N GLN A 635 -3.82 24.38 0.72
CA GLN A 635 -3.34 23.00 0.70
C GLN A 635 -3.23 22.43 2.14
N TYR A 636 -3.37 21.12 2.31
CA TYR A 636 -3.18 20.46 3.59
C TYR A 636 -2.07 19.40 3.53
N HIS A 637 -1.14 19.43 4.49
CA HIS A 637 -0.04 18.49 4.60
C HIS A 637 0.06 17.92 6.01
N LYS A 638 -0.06 16.60 6.16
CA LYS A 638 0.04 15.90 7.45
C LYS A 638 1.46 15.35 7.66
N LEU A 639 2.10 15.78 8.75
CA LEU A 639 3.42 15.31 9.18
C LEU A 639 3.35 14.81 10.63
N PRO A 640 2.84 13.58 10.87
CA PRO A 640 2.51 13.12 12.20
C PRO A 640 3.77 12.91 13.05
N THR A 641 3.79 13.51 14.24
CA THR A 641 4.93 13.43 15.18
C THR A 641 4.48 12.93 16.54
N VAL A 642 5.38 12.34 17.32
CA VAL A 642 5.06 11.85 18.66
C VAL A 642 4.78 13.01 19.63
N SER A 643 3.75 12.86 20.45
CA SER A 643 3.36 13.91 21.41
C SER A 643 4.35 13.98 22.58
N LYS A 644 4.47 15.17 23.18
CA LYS A 644 5.27 15.49 24.39
C LYS A 644 6.80 15.33 24.28
N ILE A 645 7.32 14.70 23.23
CA ILE A 645 8.77 14.60 23.00
C ILE A 645 9.22 15.56 21.88
N PRO A 646 10.47 16.06 21.92
CA PRO A 646 11.04 16.85 20.85
C PRO A 646 11.13 16.04 19.55
N PRO A 647 10.78 16.63 18.39
CA PRO A 647 10.97 16.00 17.09
C PRO A 647 12.41 15.51 16.88
N THR A 648 12.55 14.33 16.29
CA THR A 648 13.81 13.72 15.89
C THR A 648 14.51 14.52 14.78
N ILE A 649 15.77 14.17 14.47
CA ILE A 649 16.52 14.82 13.38
C ILE A 649 15.85 14.51 12.03
N ASP A 650 15.39 13.28 11.84
CA ASP A 650 14.74 12.88 10.58
C ASP A 650 13.37 13.55 10.42
N GLU A 651 12.57 13.66 11.49
CA GLU A 651 11.30 14.41 11.44
C GLU A 651 11.52 15.90 11.08
N VAL A 652 12.57 16.54 11.62
CA VAL A 652 12.93 17.92 11.26
C VAL A 652 13.38 18.01 9.81
N ARG A 653 14.18 17.05 9.33
CA ARG A 653 14.59 17.00 7.92
C ARG A 653 13.37 16.92 7.00
N ASP A 654 12.43 16.03 7.30
CA ASP A 654 11.19 15.86 6.53
C ASP A 654 10.36 17.15 6.51
N PHE A 655 10.25 17.83 7.66
CA PHE A 655 9.58 19.12 7.76
C PHE A 655 10.27 20.19 6.92
N VAL A 656 11.60 20.30 7.00
CA VAL A 656 12.39 21.28 6.23
C VAL A 656 12.23 21.02 4.73
N SER A 657 12.34 19.77 4.28
CA SER A 657 12.13 19.41 2.87
C SER A 657 10.72 19.73 2.37
N LEU A 658 9.69 19.47 3.20
CA LEU A 658 8.31 19.83 2.89
C LEU A 658 8.15 21.34 2.72
N VAL A 659 8.65 22.13 3.68
CA VAL A 659 8.55 23.58 3.64
C VAL A 659 9.30 24.16 2.45
N SER A 660 10.51 23.70 2.15
CA SER A 660 11.29 24.19 1.01
C SER A 660 10.56 23.97 -0.31
N ARG A 661 9.95 22.79 -0.52
CA ARG A 661 9.10 22.52 -1.70
C ARG A 661 7.92 23.49 -1.79
N LEU A 662 7.24 23.75 -0.67
CA LEU A 662 6.11 24.67 -0.64
C LEU A 662 6.54 26.13 -0.88
N GLU A 663 7.70 26.56 -0.39
CA GLU A 663 8.25 27.89 -0.68
C GLU A 663 8.59 28.05 -2.18
N GLU A 664 9.06 26.99 -2.84
CA GLU A 664 9.29 26.96 -4.29
C GLU A 664 7.95 27.08 -5.04
N GLU A 665 6.93 26.32 -4.65
CA GLU A 665 5.58 26.40 -5.23
C GLU A 665 4.98 27.81 -5.08
N ILE A 666 5.09 28.42 -3.90
CA ILE A 666 4.64 29.80 -3.64
C ILE A 666 5.39 30.78 -4.55
N SER A 667 6.71 30.61 -4.71
CA SER A 667 7.51 31.50 -5.54
C SER A 667 7.18 31.37 -7.03
N ALA A 668 6.77 30.20 -7.49
CA ALA A 668 6.37 29.98 -8.89
C ALA A 668 5.04 30.65 -9.26
N ILE A 669 4.13 30.82 -8.30
CA ILE A 669 2.79 31.40 -8.52
C ILE A 669 2.69 32.88 -8.10
N HIS A 670 3.64 33.38 -7.31
CA HIS A 670 3.57 34.72 -6.76
C HIS A 670 4.05 35.77 -7.76
N SER A 671 3.11 36.54 -8.31
CA SER A 671 3.43 37.72 -9.13
C SER A 671 3.90 38.89 -8.25
N PRO A 672 4.87 39.71 -8.70
CA PRO A 672 5.39 40.87 -7.96
C PRO A 672 4.44 42.07 -7.88
N ASP A 673 3.12 41.89 -8.08
CA ASP A 673 2.10 42.95 -8.20
C ASP A 673 1.71 43.59 -6.85
N GLY A 674 2.63 43.61 -5.87
CA GLY A 674 2.44 44.28 -4.57
C GLY A 674 1.57 43.53 -3.55
N ALA A 675 1.09 42.33 -3.86
CA ALA A 675 0.39 41.49 -2.88
C ALA A 675 1.38 40.91 -1.84
N PRO A 676 0.99 40.76 -0.56
CA PRO A 676 1.83 40.08 0.42
C PRO A 676 2.14 38.64 0.00
N ARG A 677 3.39 38.20 0.18
CA ARG A 677 3.78 36.81 -0.10
C ARG A 677 2.97 35.85 0.79
N PRO A 678 2.32 34.82 0.23
CA PRO A 678 1.63 33.81 1.02
C PRO A 678 2.58 33.07 1.97
N VAL A 679 2.09 32.72 3.16
CA VAL A 679 2.83 32.03 4.22
C VAL A 679 2.25 30.64 4.50
N LEU A 680 2.95 29.87 5.34
CA LEU A 680 2.59 28.51 5.71
C LEU A 680 2.03 28.46 7.14
N GLY A 681 0.84 27.91 7.31
CA GLY A 681 0.27 27.63 8.62
C GLY A 681 0.86 26.36 9.23
N VAL A 682 1.32 26.38 10.47
CA VAL A 682 1.82 25.18 11.17
C VAL A 682 1.07 24.99 12.47
N HIS A 683 0.52 23.79 12.70
CA HIS A 683 -0.18 23.50 13.95
C HIS A 683 0.10 22.12 14.52
N CYS A 684 0.21 22.07 15.83
CA CYS A 684 -0.03 20.86 16.61
C CYS A 684 -1.46 20.93 17.18
N HIS A 685 -1.63 20.72 18.49
CA HIS A 685 -2.94 20.91 19.11
C HIS A 685 -3.19 22.39 19.45
N TYR A 686 -2.27 23.02 20.18
CA TYR A 686 -2.37 24.41 20.63
C TYR A 686 -1.47 25.39 19.87
N GLY A 687 -0.50 24.88 19.08
CA GLY A 687 0.44 25.71 18.32
C GLY A 687 1.55 26.36 19.17
N PHE A 688 2.14 25.62 20.12
CA PHE A 688 3.24 26.12 20.97
C PHE A 688 4.49 25.24 20.88
N ASN A 689 4.61 24.17 21.67
CA ASN A 689 5.89 23.44 21.82
C ASN A 689 6.42 22.78 20.54
N ARG A 690 5.72 21.78 19.99
CA ARG A 690 6.17 21.10 18.76
C ARG A 690 6.18 22.04 17.57
N THR A 691 5.19 22.92 17.47
CA THR A 691 5.10 23.94 16.42
C THR A 691 6.32 24.86 16.47
N GLY A 692 6.64 25.40 17.64
CA GLY A 692 7.80 26.26 17.85
C GLY A 692 9.11 25.54 17.62
N PHE A 693 9.22 24.26 18.00
CA PHE A 693 10.41 23.47 17.71
C PHE A 693 10.67 23.34 16.21
N PHE A 694 9.65 22.94 15.42
CA PHE A 694 9.79 22.83 13.97
C PHE A 694 10.07 24.17 13.29
N VAL A 695 9.32 25.21 13.67
CA VAL A 695 9.50 26.56 13.13
C VAL A 695 10.90 27.08 13.46
N ALA A 696 11.34 27.00 14.72
CA ALA A 696 12.66 27.45 15.14
C ALA A 696 13.78 26.66 14.43
N SER A 697 13.66 25.33 14.33
CA SER A 697 14.58 24.50 13.54
C SER A 697 14.71 24.99 12.10
N TYR A 698 13.60 25.32 11.43
CA TYR A 698 13.64 25.85 10.06
C TYR A 698 14.31 27.22 9.98
N LEU A 699 13.97 28.14 10.91
CA LEU A 699 14.56 29.48 10.94
C LEU A 699 16.08 29.41 11.13
N ILE A 700 16.57 28.47 11.95
CA ILE A 700 18.01 28.24 12.15
C ILE A 700 18.64 27.64 10.90
N GLU A 701 18.08 26.54 10.37
CA GLU A 701 18.71 25.78 9.26
C GLU A 701 18.64 26.48 7.90
N LYS A 702 17.60 27.31 7.66
CA LYS A 702 17.32 27.88 6.34
C LYS A 702 17.30 29.40 6.30
N LYS A 703 16.99 30.08 7.40
CA LYS A 703 16.87 31.55 7.45
C LYS A 703 18.03 32.22 8.21
N GLY A 704 19.00 31.44 8.71
CA GLY A 704 20.22 31.95 9.33
C GLY A 704 20.03 32.54 10.74
N PHE A 705 18.93 32.21 11.41
CA PHE A 705 18.69 32.66 12.78
C PHE A 705 19.65 31.95 13.75
N SER A 706 20.08 32.67 14.79
CA SER A 706 20.69 32.03 15.95
C SER A 706 19.63 31.22 16.72
N VAL A 707 20.06 30.25 17.53
CA VAL A 707 19.14 29.44 18.33
C VAL A 707 18.24 30.31 19.21
N GLN A 708 18.84 31.25 19.93
CA GLN A 708 18.09 32.20 20.77
C GLN A 708 17.20 33.11 19.92
N GLY A 709 17.70 33.65 18.81
CA GLY A 709 16.91 34.53 17.95
C GLY A 709 15.68 33.84 17.36
N ALA A 710 15.77 32.54 17.03
CA ALA A 710 14.63 31.77 16.55
C ALA A 710 13.58 31.50 17.66
N ILE A 711 14.03 31.29 18.90
CA ILE A 711 13.14 31.13 20.07
C ILE A 711 12.44 32.44 20.37
N ASP A 712 13.18 33.55 20.41
CA ASP A 712 12.65 34.89 20.70
C ASP A 712 11.64 35.33 19.64
N GLU A 713 11.93 35.09 18.36
CA GLU A 713 11.01 35.41 17.27
C GLU A 713 9.70 34.59 17.38
N PHE A 714 9.81 33.30 17.73
CA PHE A 714 8.63 32.48 17.95
C PHE A 714 7.81 32.96 19.16
N GLU A 715 8.46 33.32 20.26
CA GLU A 715 7.79 33.87 21.45
C GLU A 715 7.10 35.21 21.14
N ARG A 716 7.78 36.10 20.42
CA ARG A 716 7.26 37.41 20.01
C ARG A 716 5.97 37.27 19.21
N CYS A 717 5.95 36.40 18.20
CA CYS A 717 4.78 36.20 17.36
C CYS A 717 3.71 35.30 18.00
N ARG A 718 4.11 34.40 18.91
CA ARG A 718 3.23 33.37 19.51
C ARG A 718 3.47 33.25 21.02
N SER A 719 3.19 34.32 21.77
CA SER A 719 3.36 34.36 23.22
C SER A 719 2.60 33.24 23.96
N PRO A 720 3.21 32.56 24.96
CA PRO A 720 4.53 32.80 25.55
C PRO A 720 5.64 31.92 24.92
N GLY A 721 5.53 31.57 23.64
CA GLY A 721 6.52 30.76 22.94
C GLY A 721 6.50 29.27 23.32
N ILE A 722 7.67 28.63 23.27
CA ILE A 722 7.87 27.23 23.64
C ILE A 722 7.82 27.12 25.17
N LYS A 723 6.84 26.38 25.69
CA LYS A 723 6.53 26.30 27.13
C LYS A 723 7.30 25.23 27.88
N HIS A 724 7.85 24.26 27.17
CA HIS A 724 8.52 23.12 27.78
C HIS A 724 10.03 23.23 27.58
N GLU A 725 10.77 23.33 28.68
CA GLU A 725 12.23 23.51 28.70
C GLU A 725 12.96 22.43 27.91
N HIS A 726 12.54 21.16 28.01
CA HIS A 726 13.21 20.07 27.28
C HIS A 726 13.15 20.21 25.76
N PHE A 727 12.20 20.98 25.19
CA PHE A 727 12.22 21.34 23.77
C PHE A 727 13.27 22.41 23.47
N ILE A 728 13.39 23.42 24.36
CA ILE A 728 14.38 24.49 24.26
C ILE A 728 15.79 23.92 24.39
N ASP A 729 16.03 23.10 25.42
CA ASP A 729 17.32 22.42 25.65
C ASP A 729 17.72 21.58 24.43
N THR A 730 16.75 20.87 23.83
CA THR A 730 17.02 20.07 22.64
C THR A 730 17.40 20.92 21.44
N LEU A 731 16.82 22.12 21.26
CA LEU A 731 17.25 23.06 20.21
C LEU A 731 18.69 23.52 20.44
N PHE A 732 19.04 23.90 21.68
CA PHE A 732 20.41 24.28 22.02
C PHE A 732 21.40 23.13 21.81
N VAL A 733 21.09 21.92 22.29
CA VAL A 733 21.95 20.73 22.07
C VAL A 733 22.11 20.41 20.59
N ARG A 734 21.04 20.52 19.79
CA ARG A 734 21.05 20.18 18.37
C ARG A 734 21.86 21.17 17.53
N TYR A 735 21.77 22.45 17.83
CA TYR A 735 22.38 23.53 17.05
C TYR A 735 23.58 24.19 17.75
N CYS A 736 24.10 23.58 18.82
CA CYS A 736 25.32 24.03 19.49
C CYS A 736 26.52 23.87 18.55
N VAL A 737 27.15 25.00 18.20
CA VAL A 737 28.37 25.01 17.40
C VAL A 737 29.51 24.34 18.19
N GLY A 738 30.19 23.36 17.59
CA GLY A 738 31.37 22.71 18.18
C GLY A 738 31.10 21.53 19.13
N LEU A 739 29.84 21.10 19.30
CA LEU A 739 29.51 19.95 20.14
C LEU A 739 29.90 18.62 19.45
N GLN A 740 31.05 18.04 19.83
CA GLN A 740 31.45 16.70 19.38
C GLN A 740 30.84 15.63 20.31
N ARG A 741 29.99 14.76 19.77
CA ARG A 741 29.56 13.55 20.49
C ARG A 741 30.70 12.52 20.49
N ALA A 742 31.27 12.26 21.66
CA ALA A 742 32.16 11.12 21.86
C ALA A 742 31.40 9.81 21.59
N SER A 743 32.08 8.81 21.03
CA SER A 743 31.50 7.47 20.82
C SER A 743 31.08 6.89 22.16
N THR A 744 29.81 6.49 22.26
CA THR A 744 29.30 5.78 23.44
C THR A 744 29.89 4.36 23.44
N LEU A 745 30.45 3.93 24.57
CA LEU A 745 31.03 2.59 24.77
C LEU A 745 29.98 1.48 24.65
#